data_AF-A0A1V6S758-F1
#
_entry.id   AF-A0A1V6S758-F1
#
_cell.length_a   1.000
_cell.length_b   1.000
_cell.length_c   1.000
_cell.angle_alpha   90.00
_cell.angle_beta   90.00
_cell.angle_gamma   90.00
#
_symmetry.space_group_name_H-M   'P 1'
#
loop_
_entity.id
_entity.type
_entity.pdbx_description
1 polymer ?
#
loop_
_entity_poly.entity_id
_entity_poly.type
_entity_poly.pdbx_seq_one_letter_code
_entity_poly.pdbx_strand_id
1 'polypeptide(L)'
;MSQSQLSDFASSLYSGDLDDLSYISTGQVTPSASQHTFDSSFRRPDDPLPIPPLLKRVGPDRRKGFILYDTMSHNDFVDWWLETDYGRKSKLKWDSNRHTEIWNSYHQVAQGVDGAPKVMCKRCGKILEHPYTLSPNSTGKAQYHGTSTIQKHRKTAGCLRSEKGKKAEITNFLQREGEVSASIPFLQEDWEEDLLQFLTLNRLPFHLIEHPSFKRIINKARSAPSPPVIPSADTIRRRLGSLVKDRQQRILRTLPSSLKISIALDCWTSPFSQAFMAITGYFIDSDWVYREVLLGFKPLHGIHTGSYLSSVLIETLAEHNIEDKVFGLTTDNASNNKTLATSLQQALSDDTIITRIPCLAHVIQLSLNQLLTRIKAVPLNESAETRWTEKQSRLAQENAKQSQISSTLNKVRYLAIYVNASPQRRETFYNLQTTNMKIVPIQDVKTRWNSTFLMLRRAKRLRAIFSLFCTEYDCEEMLLSEQEWRQIDYLLYITEPFFDYTTQLSKTRDVTAHYVFKIYNKLFDHLERSQAQLRRKRVLWKKQMLEALEAGRSKLDEYYSQADDLRGNIYAISTMLAPVNKFKFFLSSDWDQKWRDTYRLAFKQALVPYQAQVRTSSRDLQSSLTIARPSSRLEEMLDGRDIQPRAFTDEISQYLDSDTVSVRPLTFWKEHQARFPAIAALTRDILSFPATGAGVERLFNTARDICHYRRGRMKSETIEALMMFLCTTKFDMEEQEATLLEKFFSQDELEATKEEREEKLSEVEVDPISDTEEQEDEPEDKPGDAIEVVIEDKPEDVPDERPSPTSEHSRPCSPSLPPTCTQTRASGRKRKSREDDIFEYH
;
A
#
# COMPACT_ATOMS: atom_id res chain seq x y z
N MET A 1 -30.53 4.06 9.96
CA MET A 1 -30.02 5.36 9.47
C MET A 1 -28.52 5.23 9.29
N SER A 2 -28.04 5.28 8.05
CA SER A 2 -26.64 5.02 7.68
C SER A 2 -26.08 6.23 6.94
N GLN A 3 -25.25 7.03 7.61
CA GLN A 3 -24.54 8.13 6.96
C GLN A 3 -23.28 7.61 6.28
N SER A 4 -23.09 8.04 5.02
CA SER A 4 -21.84 7.90 4.29
C SER A 4 -20.71 8.63 5.03
N GLN A 5 -19.63 7.95 5.38
CA GLN A 5 -18.41 8.60 5.86
C GLN A 5 -17.68 9.25 4.68
N LEU A 6 -18.19 10.41 4.26
CA LEU A 6 -17.48 11.37 3.44
C LEU A 6 -16.39 12.02 4.30
N SER A 7 -15.19 12.15 3.75
CA SER A 7 -14.05 12.74 4.45
C SER A 7 -14.09 14.27 4.34
N ASP A 8 -14.88 14.91 5.21
CA ASP A 8 -14.81 16.36 5.40
C ASP A 8 -13.56 16.71 6.22
N PHE A 9 -12.56 17.31 5.57
CA PHE A 9 -11.44 17.97 6.25
C PHE A 9 -11.53 19.47 6.02
N ALA A 10 -11.98 20.19 7.05
CA ALA A 10 -11.77 21.62 7.16
C ALA A 10 -10.39 21.88 7.78
N SER A 11 -9.58 22.69 7.12
CA SER A 11 -8.30 23.16 7.64
C SER A 11 -8.50 24.27 8.67
N SER A 12 -8.13 24.03 9.93
CA SER A 12 -7.72 25.11 10.84
C SER A 12 -6.91 24.57 12.04
N LEU A 13 -5.69 25.09 12.22
CA LEU A 13 -5.17 25.53 13.52
C LEU A 13 -3.81 26.23 13.32
N TYR A 14 -3.88 27.53 13.00
CA TYR A 14 -2.82 28.50 13.30
C TYR A 14 -3.45 29.90 13.47
N SER A 15 -4.14 30.07 14.59
CA SER A 15 -4.50 31.38 15.15
C SER A 15 -4.80 31.17 16.63
N GLY A 16 -3.90 31.63 17.50
CA GLY A 16 -4.16 31.70 18.95
C GLY A 16 -4.98 32.94 19.28
N ASP A 17 -5.71 32.87 20.39
CA ASP A 17 -6.74 33.83 20.79
C ASP A 17 -6.19 35.24 21.10
N LEU A 18 -7.01 36.24 20.81
CA LEU A 18 -7.06 37.52 21.52
C LEU A 18 -8.47 38.09 21.39
N ASP A 19 -9.24 37.99 22.48
CA ASP A 19 -10.63 38.46 22.55
C ASP A 19 -10.73 39.96 22.90
N ASP A 20 -11.85 40.53 22.46
CA ASP A 20 -12.54 41.73 22.97
C ASP A 20 -11.78 43.06 23.12
N LEU A 21 -12.11 44.03 22.26
CA LEU A 21 -13.11 45.06 22.62
C LEU A 21 -13.45 45.94 21.40
N SER A 22 -14.60 46.61 21.45
CA SER A 22 -15.18 47.33 20.30
C SER A 22 -15.23 48.86 20.48
N TYR A 23 -15.49 49.54 19.36
CA TYR A 23 -16.12 50.88 19.20
C TYR A 23 -15.27 52.19 19.07
N ILE A 24 -15.75 53.01 18.11
CA ILE A 24 -15.53 54.47 17.85
C ILE A 24 -14.30 54.93 17.02
N SER A 25 -14.53 55.00 15.70
CA SER A 25 -14.53 56.21 14.84
C SER A 25 -13.51 57.38 15.02
N THR A 26 -12.89 57.72 13.88
CA THR A 26 -12.49 59.08 13.40
C THR A 26 -11.58 59.99 14.24
N GLY A 27 -10.39 60.30 13.69
CA GLY A 27 -9.59 61.45 14.08
C GLY A 27 -8.34 61.64 13.19
N GLN A 28 -8.13 62.84 12.65
CA GLN A 28 -6.84 63.24 12.05
C GLN A 28 -5.80 63.50 13.14
N VAL A 29 -4.51 63.62 12.73
CA VAL A 29 -3.45 64.52 13.26
C VAL A 29 -2.07 63.80 13.31
N THR A 30 -1.12 64.34 12.56
CA THR A 30 0.34 64.19 12.72
C THR A 30 0.86 65.28 13.67
N PRO A 31 2.13 65.27 14.17
CA PRO A 31 3.16 64.23 14.29
C PRO A 31 3.67 64.11 15.76
N SER A 32 4.79 63.44 16.02
CA SER A 32 5.94 63.94 16.84
C SER A 32 6.80 62.82 17.46
N ALA A 33 8.08 63.15 17.60
CA ALA A 33 9.23 62.35 18.01
C ALA A 33 9.28 61.84 19.46
N SER A 34 9.94 60.69 19.63
CA SER A 34 11.11 60.50 20.52
C SER A 34 11.77 59.15 20.17
N GLN A 35 12.94 59.13 19.54
CA GLN A 35 14.25 59.09 20.20
C GLN A 35 14.37 58.01 21.29
N HIS A 36 14.95 56.86 20.92
CA HIS A 36 16.03 56.29 21.73
C HIS A 36 17.14 55.75 20.83
N THR A 37 18.33 56.29 21.09
CA THR A 37 19.59 56.01 20.40
C THR A 37 20.14 54.63 20.74
N PHE A 38 20.65 53.92 19.73
CA PHE A 38 21.84 53.08 19.91
C PHE A 38 22.89 53.46 18.88
N ASP A 39 23.95 54.08 19.36
CA ASP A 39 25.13 54.45 18.59
C ASP A 39 26.00 53.21 18.35
N SER A 40 26.50 53.05 17.13
CA SER A 40 27.55 52.06 16.78
C SER A 40 28.51 52.64 15.75
N SER A 41 28.99 53.85 16.02
CA SER A 41 30.05 54.54 15.29
C SER A 41 31.44 53.91 15.49
N PHE A 42 31.65 52.71 14.93
CA PHE A 42 32.97 52.14 14.66
C PHE A 42 33.05 51.48 13.27
N ARG A 43 33.05 52.31 12.22
CA ARG A 43 33.61 51.91 10.92
C ARG A 43 34.96 52.59 10.74
N ARG A 44 35.98 51.78 10.41
CA ARG A 44 37.24 52.30 9.87
C ARG A 44 36.95 52.98 8.53
N PRO A 45 37.59 54.12 8.20
CA PRO A 45 37.61 54.57 6.83
C PRO A 45 38.29 53.51 5.95
N ASP A 46 37.86 53.42 4.68
CA ASP A 46 38.39 52.57 3.60
C ASP A 46 37.88 51.13 3.45
N ASP A 47 36.85 50.68 4.18
CA ASP A 47 36.09 49.46 3.83
C ASP A 47 34.92 49.79 2.86
N PRO A 48 34.86 49.19 1.64
CA PRO A 48 33.84 49.52 0.64
C PRO A 48 32.44 49.04 1.04
N LEU A 49 31.41 49.81 0.66
CA LEU A 49 30.02 49.53 0.99
C LEU A 49 29.58 48.12 0.56
N PRO A 50 28.91 47.35 1.44
CA PRO A 50 28.43 46.02 1.10
C PRO A 50 27.40 46.10 -0.04
N ILE A 51 27.71 45.41 -1.13
CA ILE A 51 26.91 45.42 -2.36
C ILE A 51 25.73 44.43 -2.23
N PRO A 52 24.48 44.86 -2.47
CA PRO A 52 23.32 43.97 -2.46
C PRO A 52 23.49 42.75 -3.38
N PRO A 53 23.13 41.53 -2.94
CA PRO A 53 23.36 40.29 -3.70
C PRO A 53 22.55 40.21 -5.01
N LEU A 54 21.50 41.03 -5.14
CA LEU A 54 20.69 41.15 -6.36
C LEU A 54 21.44 41.87 -7.50
N LEU A 55 22.45 42.69 -7.20
CA LEU A 55 23.16 43.49 -8.20
C LEU A 55 24.28 42.68 -8.90
N LYS A 56 24.20 42.59 -10.22
CA LYS A 56 25.06 41.72 -11.02
C LYS A 56 26.49 42.27 -11.16
N ARG A 57 27.46 41.57 -10.56
CA ARG A 57 28.90 41.88 -10.70
C ARG A 57 29.47 41.42 -12.04
N VAL A 58 30.25 42.29 -12.68
CA VAL A 58 30.86 42.13 -14.02
C VAL A 58 32.31 42.68 -14.04
N GLY A 59 33.08 42.32 -15.07
CA GLY A 59 34.45 42.80 -15.28
C GLY A 59 35.31 41.79 -16.05
N PRO A 60 36.46 42.23 -16.62
CA PRO A 60 37.31 41.38 -17.46
C PRO A 60 38.16 40.34 -16.71
N ASP A 61 38.28 40.42 -15.38
CA ASP A 61 39.08 39.51 -14.55
C ASP A 61 38.27 38.79 -13.45
N ARG A 62 38.83 37.70 -12.90
CA ARG A 62 38.23 36.81 -11.88
C ARG A 62 37.61 37.52 -10.66
N ARG A 63 37.99 38.78 -10.37
CA ARG A 63 37.49 39.57 -9.22
C ARG A 63 36.19 40.37 -9.50
N LYS A 64 35.66 40.43 -10.73
CA LYS A 64 34.36 41.06 -11.11
C LYS A 64 34.05 42.38 -10.35
N GLY A 65 34.97 43.35 -10.40
CA GLY A 65 34.95 44.56 -9.56
C GLY A 65 33.96 45.66 -9.96
N PHE A 66 33.13 45.47 -10.99
CA PHE A 66 32.14 46.46 -11.44
C PHE A 66 30.73 45.91 -11.27
N ILE A 67 29.77 46.79 -11.04
CA ILE A 67 28.34 46.45 -10.94
C ILE A 67 27.65 46.87 -12.22
N LEU A 68 26.91 45.96 -12.83
CA LEU A 68 26.14 46.20 -14.03
C LEU A 68 24.91 47.06 -13.70
N TYR A 69 24.73 48.14 -14.47
CA TYR A 69 23.46 48.84 -14.53
C TYR A 69 22.47 48.03 -15.38
N ASP A 70 21.35 47.61 -14.78
CA ASP A 70 20.26 46.90 -15.44
C ASP A 70 18.93 47.59 -15.11
N THR A 71 18.13 47.85 -16.14
CA THR A 71 16.82 48.50 -16.02
C THR A 71 15.82 47.68 -15.19
N MET A 72 16.02 46.36 -15.07
CA MET A 72 15.17 45.50 -14.23
C MET A 72 15.48 45.58 -12.73
N SER A 73 16.64 46.12 -12.33
CA SER A 73 17.06 46.33 -10.93
C SER A 73 17.42 47.80 -10.68
N HIS A 74 16.73 48.71 -11.39
CA HIS A 74 17.03 50.14 -11.43
C HIS A 74 17.06 50.79 -10.03
N ASN A 75 15.99 50.62 -9.24
CA ASN A 75 15.88 51.26 -7.92
C ASN A 75 17.00 50.76 -6.99
N ASP A 76 17.13 49.44 -6.82
CA ASP A 76 18.16 48.82 -5.99
C ASP A 76 19.59 49.26 -6.36
N PHE A 77 19.86 49.43 -7.67
CA PHE A 77 21.14 49.92 -8.15
C PHE A 77 21.35 51.40 -7.81
N VAL A 78 20.33 52.25 -8.04
CA VAL A 78 20.45 53.70 -7.82
C VAL A 78 20.53 54.02 -6.34
N ASP A 79 19.75 53.35 -5.49
CA ASP A 79 19.79 53.52 -4.04
C ASP A 79 21.18 53.12 -3.49
N TRP A 80 21.68 51.93 -3.83
CA TRP A 80 23.05 51.53 -3.49
C TRP A 80 24.09 52.51 -4.04
N TRP A 81 23.93 52.98 -5.29
CA TRP A 81 24.91 53.87 -5.91
C TRP A 81 24.93 55.24 -5.24
N LEU A 82 23.78 55.79 -4.84
CA LEU A 82 23.67 57.07 -4.14
C LEU A 82 24.33 57.05 -2.76
N GLU A 83 24.49 55.89 -2.12
CA GLU A 83 25.26 55.77 -0.87
C GLU A 83 26.79 55.85 -1.08
N THR A 84 27.29 55.55 -2.28
CA THR A 84 28.73 55.58 -2.59
C THR A 84 29.34 56.98 -2.56
N ASP A 85 30.65 57.07 -2.33
CA ASP A 85 31.37 58.35 -2.27
C ASP A 85 31.30 59.17 -3.56
N TYR A 86 31.23 58.51 -4.72
CA TYR A 86 30.99 59.18 -5.99
C TYR A 86 29.51 59.54 -6.16
N GLY A 87 28.58 58.63 -5.86
CA GLY A 87 27.14 58.84 -6.01
C GLY A 87 26.63 60.04 -5.20
N ARG A 88 27.01 60.12 -3.91
CA ARG A 88 26.66 61.25 -3.01
C ARG A 88 27.06 62.62 -3.54
N LYS A 89 28.09 62.70 -4.40
CA LYS A 89 28.65 63.94 -4.95
C LYS A 89 28.25 64.19 -6.40
N SER A 90 27.53 63.26 -7.04
CA SER A 90 27.26 63.28 -8.47
C SER A 90 25.81 63.68 -8.80
N LYS A 91 25.63 64.35 -9.94
CA LYS A 91 24.31 64.66 -10.53
C LYS A 91 24.02 63.81 -11.77
N LEU A 92 24.70 62.67 -11.93
CA LEU A 92 24.54 61.79 -13.08
C LEU A 92 23.16 61.10 -13.07
N LYS A 93 22.40 61.23 -14.17
CA LYS A 93 21.17 60.44 -14.39
C LYS A 93 21.47 59.24 -15.29
N TRP A 94 21.36 58.03 -14.74
CA TRP A 94 21.64 56.78 -15.44
C TRP A 94 20.66 56.49 -16.60
N ASP A 95 19.40 56.90 -16.46
CA ASP A 95 18.29 56.71 -17.43
C ASP A 95 18.10 57.85 -18.43
N SER A 96 19.00 58.84 -18.45
CA SER A 96 18.87 59.94 -19.40
C SER A 96 18.88 59.40 -20.84
N ASN A 97 17.78 59.63 -21.57
CA ASN A 97 17.48 59.03 -22.88
C ASN A 97 18.54 59.42 -23.91
N ARG A 98 19.45 58.48 -24.23
CA ARG A 98 20.60 58.71 -25.12
C ARG A 98 20.39 57.94 -26.43
N HIS A 99 19.61 58.55 -27.32
CA HIS A 99 19.19 58.03 -28.64
C HIS A 99 20.31 57.77 -29.67
N THR A 100 21.56 57.56 -29.25
CA THR A 100 22.67 57.23 -30.14
C THR A 100 22.94 55.72 -30.11
N GLU A 101 22.85 55.06 -31.27
CA GLU A 101 23.02 53.61 -31.44
C GLU A 101 24.30 53.03 -30.81
N ILE A 102 25.30 53.87 -30.57
CA ILE A 102 26.56 53.49 -29.96
C ILE A 102 26.37 52.78 -28.61
N TRP A 103 25.36 53.17 -27.82
CA TRP A 103 25.04 52.56 -26.53
C TRP A 103 24.59 51.11 -26.63
N ASN A 104 24.06 50.67 -27.77
CA ASN A 104 23.72 49.25 -28.00
C ASN A 104 24.96 48.34 -27.87
N SER A 105 26.17 48.89 -28.11
CA SER A 105 27.46 48.18 -28.02
C SER A 105 28.15 48.22 -26.64
N TYR A 106 27.58 48.91 -25.65
CA TYR A 106 28.20 49.10 -24.32
C TYR A 106 27.21 48.83 -23.18
N HIS A 107 27.71 48.36 -22.04
CA HIS A 107 26.96 48.35 -20.77
C HIS A 107 27.40 49.55 -19.92
N GLN A 108 26.46 50.18 -19.22
CA GLN A 108 26.78 51.11 -18.14
C GLN A 108 27.13 50.29 -16.89
N VAL A 109 28.19 50.67 -16.17
CA VAL A 109 28.62 49.99 -14.94
C VAL A 109 29.10 51.01 -13.90
N ALA A 110 28.92 50.73 -12.61
CA ALA A 110 29.59 51.46 -11.53
C ALA A 110 30.77 50.64 -10.99
N GLN A 111 31.84 51.30 -10.59
CA GLN A 111 32.96 50.66 -9.91
C GLN A 111 32.59 50.34 -8.45
N GLY A 112 32.77 49.10 -8.01
CA GLY A 112 32.21 48.60 -6.74
C GLY A 112 32.92 49.06 -5.45
N VAL A 113 33.88 49.99 -5.55
CA VAL A 113 34.65 50.51 -4.39
C VAL A 113 34.24 51.94 -4.08
N ASP A 114 34.30 52.82 -5.07
CA ASP A 114 34.04 54.26 -4.97
C ASP A 114 32.70 54.70 -5.60
N GLY A 115 32.08 53.82 -6.40
CA GLY A 115 30.89 54.12 -7.19
C GLY A 115 31.19 54.84 -8.51
N ALA A 116 32.44 54.97 -8.95
CA ALA A 116 32.75 55.74 -10.16
C ALA A 116 32.03 55.15 -11.41
N PRO A 117 31.25 55.93 -12.16
CA PRO A 117 30.53 55.44 -13.33
C PRO A 117 31.48 55.25 -14.51
N LYS A 118 31.41 54.06 -15.12
CA LYS A 118 32.21 53.64 -16.27
C LYS A 118 31.30 53.03 -17.35
N VAL A 119 31.88 52.70 -18.51
CA VAL A 119 31.20 51.96 -19.57
C VAL A 119 32.04 50.77 -20.03
N MET A 120 31.40 49.60 -20.14
CA MET A 120 32.04 48.34 -20.52
C MET A 120 31.67 47.95 -21.94
N CYS A 121 32.65 47.66 -22.80
CA CYS A 121 32.40 47.21 -24.17
C CYS A 121 31.78 45.80 -24.18
N LYS A 122 30.58 45.62 -24.78
CA LYS A 122 29.95 44.29 -24.90
C LYS A 122 30.79 43.32 -25.74
N ARG A 123 31.51 43.84 -26.73
CA ARG A 123 32.35 43.05 -27.65
C ARG A 123 33.58 42.51 -26.93
N CYS A 124 34.42 43.37 -26.35
CA CYS A 124 35.74 42.98 -25.81
C CYS A 124 35.92 43.11 -24.29
N GLY A 125 34.90 43.50 -23.52
CA GLY A 125 34.97 43.62 -22.06
C GLY A 125 35.77 44.82 -21.52
N LYS A 126 36.44 45.59 -22.38
CA LYS A 126 37.24 46.76 -21.95
C LYS A 126 36.36 47.82 -21.28
N ILE A 127 36.81 48.28 -20.11
CA ILE A 127 36.24 49.40 -19.35
C ILE A 127 36.81 50.72 -19.87
N LEU A 128 35.95 51.73 -19.96
CA LEU A 128 36.27 53.11 -20.38
C LEU A 128 35.55 54.10 -19.46
N GLU A 129 36.05 55.34 -19.40
CA GLU A 129 35.36 56.42 -18.69
C GLU A 129 33.96 56.69 -19.24
N HIS A 130 33.02 56.95 -18.35
CA HIS A 130 31.64 57.24 -18.76
C HIS A 130 31.57 58.63 -19.44
N PRO A 131 30.96 58.75 -20.64
CA PRO A 131 30.91 60.00 -21.41
C PRO A 131 30.47 61.27 -20.66
N TYR A 132 29.72 61.13 -19.57
CA TYR A 132 29.16 62.23 -18.78
C TYR A 132 29.81 62.37 -17.39
N THR A 133 30.99 61.78 -17.17
CA THR A 133 31.87 62.21 -16.07
C THR A 133 32.59 63.50 -16.45
N LEU A 134 32.75 64.39 -15.47
CA LEU A 134 33.53 65.61 -15.58
C LEU A 134 34.98 65.30 -15.20
N SER A 135 35.93 65.71 -16.02
CA SER A 135 37.36 65.67 -15.71
C SER A 135 38.00 67.03 -16.07
N PRO A 136 39.01 67.50 -15.32
CA PRO A 136 39.74 68.71 -15.69
C PRO A 136 40.44 68.51 -17.04
N ASN A 137 40.20 69.40 -17.99
CA ASN A 137 40.99 69.43 -19.22
C ASN A 137 42.38 70.06 -18.96
N SER A 138 43.25 70.08 -19.97
CA SER A 138 44.61 70.64 -19.88
C SER A 138 44.68 72.14 -19.58
N THR A 139 43.55 72.85 -19.50
CA THR A 139 43.46 74.25 -19.07
C THR A 139 42.71 74.43 -17.74
N GLY A 140 42.50 73.33 -16.99
CA GLY A 140 41.91 73.34 -15.65
C GLY A 140 40.39 73.49 -15.60
N LYS A 141 39.71 73.59 -16.75
CA LYS A 141 38.24 73.66 -16.80
C LYS A 141 37.65 72.25 -16.89
N ALA A 142 36.63 71.97 -16.09
CA ALA A 142 35.93 70.68 -16.08
C ALA A 142 35.17 70.49 -17.40
N GLN A 143 35.45 69.40 -18.11
CA GLN A 143 34.84 69.06 -19.39
C GLN A 143 34.38 67.60 -19.40
N TYR A 144 33.25 67.32 -20.05
CA TYR A 144 32.75 65.97 -20.25
C TYR A 144 33.57 65.21 -21.29
N HIS A 145 33.84 63.92 -21.06
CA HIS A 145 34.60 63.08 -22.01
C HIS A 145 33.88 62.87 -23.36
N GLY A 146 32.55 62.92 -23.37
CA GLY A 146 31.73 62.73 -24.56
C GLY A 146 31.81 61.32 -25.15
N THR A 147 31.05 61.07 -26.22
CA THR A 147 30.96 59.73 -26.86
C THR A 147 32.15 59.43 -27.78
N SER A 148 33.08 60.37 -27.98
CA SER A 148 34.21 60.21 -28.91
C SER A 148 35.18 59.10 -28.50
N THR A 149 35.36 58.87 -27.20
CA THR A 149 36.26 57.85 -26.63
C THR A 149 35.74 56.43 -26.94
N ILE A 150 34.47 56.17 -26.67
CA ILE A 150 33.80 54.89 -26.99
C ILE A 150 33.67 54.67 -28.51
N GLN A 151 33.55 55.74 -29.30
CA GLN A 151 33.50 55.63 -30.76
C GLN A 151 34.87 55.30 -31.39
N LYS A 152 35.95 55.91 -30.89
CA LYS A 152 37.32 55.55 -31.24
C LYS A 152 37.63 54.10 -30.83
N HIS A 153 37.27 53.68 -29.62
CA HIS A 153 37.51 52.32 -29.15
C HIS A 153 36.88 51.25 -30.07
N ARG A 154 35.61 51.42 -30.51
CA ARG A 154 34.93 50.46 -31.41
C ARG A 154 35.68 50.22 -32.72
N LYS A 155 36.47 51.20 -33.19
CA LYS A 155 37.31 51.10 -34.40
C LYS A 155 38.74 50.58 -34.15
N THR A 156 39.17 50.40 -32.90
CA THR A 156 40.52 49.89 -32.60
C THR A 156 40.68 48.42 -32.97
N ALA A 157 41.84 48.06 -33.53
CA ALA A 157 42.16 46.68 -33.93
C ALA A 157 42.11 45.65 -32.78
N GLY A 158 42.22 46.08 -31.51
CA GLY A 158 42.00 45.20 -30.35
C GLY A 158 40.51 44.86 -30.14
N CYS A 159 39.62 45.86 -30.25
CA CYS A 159 38.18 45.66 -30.16
C CYS A 159 37.64 44.81 -31.31
N LEU A 160 38.14 45.04 -32.53
CA LEU A 160 37.75 44.30 -33.74
C LEU A 160 38.27 42.85 -33.75
N ARG A 161 39.49 42.58 -33.24
CA ARG A 161 40.02 41.21 -33.14
C ARG A 161 39.26 40.35 -32.13
N SER A 162 38.75 40.92 -31.04
CA SER A 162 37.99 40.19 -30.02
C SER A 162 36.71 39.51 -30.54
N GLU A 163 36.11 40.00 -31.64
CA GLU A 163 34.94 39.36 -32.25
C GLU A 163 35.30 38.11 -33.08
N LYS A 164 36.48 38.09 -33.71
CA LYS A 164 37.06 36.86 -34.29
C LYS A 164 37.57 35.92 -33.20
N GLY A 165 38.10 36.47 -32.11
CA GLY A 165 38.45 35.73 -30.89
C GLY A 165 37.28 34.95 -30.32
N LYS A 166 36.12 35.59 -30.08
CA LYS A 166 34.95 34.89 -29.53
C LYS A 166 34.37 33.80 -30.45
N LYS A 167 34.41 33.97 -31.78
CA LYS A 167 34.01 32.87 -32.69
C LYS A 167 35.02 31.73 -32.69
N ALA A 168 36.33 32.02 -32.71
CA ALA A 168 37.38 31.01 -32.65
C ALA A 168 37.48 30.32 -31.28
N GLU A 169 37.22 31.02 -30.17
CA GLU A 169 37.13 30.45 -28.83
C GLU A 169 35.86 29.61 -28.67
N ILE A 170 34.69 30.05 -29.18
CA ILE A 170 33.48 29.20 -29.13
C ILE A 170 33.66 27.95 -29.99
N THR A 171 34.24 28.03 -31.20
CA THR A 171 34.53 26.81 -31.99
C THR A 171 35.64 25.96 -31.36
N ASN A 172 36.69 26.56 -30.77
CA ASN A 172 37.75 25.78 -30.13
C ASN A 172 37.38 25.27 -28.72
N PHE A 173 36.36 25.82 -28.05
CA PHE A 173 35.74 25.18 -26.87
C PHE A 173 34.91 23.99 -27.33
N LEU A 174 34.00 24.20 -28.29
CA LEU A 174 33.12 23.15 -28.82
C LEU A 174 33.88 22.04 -29.57
N GLN A 175 35.09 22.29 -30.07
CA GLN A 175 35.94 21.27 -30.71
C GLN A 175 37.02 20.71 -29.76
N ARG A 176 37.34 21.34 -28.62
CA ARG A 176 38.21 20.72 -27.60
C ARG A 176 37.48 19.89 -26.55
N GLU A 177 36.16 20.06 -26.39
CA GLU A 177 35.32 19.06 -25.73
C GLU A 177 35.15 17.78 -26.59
N GLY A 178 35.65 17.76 -27.84
CA GLY A 178 35.65 16.58 -28.71
C GLY A 178 36.91 15.70 -28.59
N GLU A 179 38.10 16.29 -28.44
CA GLU A 179 39.38 15.54 -28.54
C GLU A 179 40.45 16.01 -27.52
N VAL A 180 40.09 16.14 -26.24
CA VAL A 180 41.04 15.88 -25.15
C VAL A 180 40.35 15.06 -24.07
N SER A 181 40.20 13.76 -24.31
CA SER A 181 40.17 12.81 -23.19
C SER A 181 41.58 12.73 -22.61
N ALA A 182 41.96 13.77 -21.87
CA ALA A 182 42.83 13.57 -20.73
C ALA A 182 41.99 12.70 -19.79
N SER A 183 42.17 11.37 -19.90
CA SER A 183 41.56 10.43 -18.97
C SER A 183 41.99 10.85 -17.59
N ILE A 184 41.10 11.53 -16.86
CA ILE A 184 41.21 11.62 -15.41
C ILE A 184 41.29 10.16 -14.97
N PRO A 185 42.42 9.71 -14.40
CA PRO A 185 42.56 8.31 -14.04
C PRO A 185 41.44 8.00 -13.05
N PHE A 186 40.73 6.89 -13.26
CA PHE A 186 39.70 6.49 -12.30
C PHE A 186 40.39 6.20 -10.96
N LEU A 187 40.24 7.14 -10.02
CA LEU A 187 40.63 6.97 -8.63
C LEU A 187 39.40 6.56 -7.83
N GLN A 188 39.56 5.52 -7.02
CA GLN A 188 38.46 4.98 -6.21
C GLN A 188 37.97 6.02 -5.19
N GLU A 189 38.88 6.83 -4.65
CA GLU A 189 38.59 7.90 -3.68
C GLU A 189 37.74 9.02 -4.30
N ASP A 190 38.12 9.53 -5.48
CA ASP A 190 37.34 10.55 -6.21
C ASP A 190 35.92 10.06 -6.53
N TRP A 191 35.79 8.78 -6.94
CA TRP A 191 34.49 8.16 -7.21
C TRP A 191 33.61 8.03 -5.95
N GLU A 192 34.21 7.70 -4.81
CA GLU A 192 33.51 7.65 -3.53
C GLU A 192 33.08 9.04 -3.04
N GLU A 193 33.90 10.08 -3.27
CA GLU A 193 33.52 11.46 -3.01
C GLU A 193 32.36 11.92 -3.93
N ASP A 194 32.42 11.64 -5.23
CA ASP A 194 31.35 11.96 -6.19
C ASP A 194 30.02 11.28 -5.80
N LEU A 195 30.06 10.02 -5.34
CA LEU A 195 28.88 9.33 -4.80
C LEU A 195 28.34 10.00 -3.53
N LEU A 196 29.22 10.39 -2.61
CA LEU A 196 28.83 11.08 -1.38
C LEU A 196 28.23 12.47 -1.67
N GLN A 197 28.81 13.24 -2.58
CA GLN A 197 28.26 14.52 -3.06
C GLN A 197 26.90 14.30 -3.74
N PHE A 198 26.78 13.31 -4.63
CA PHE A 198 25.50 12.97 -5.26
C PHE A 198 24.39 12.66 -4.24
N LEU A 199 24.68 11.82 -3.25
CA LEU A 199 23.70 11.46 -2.21
C LEU A 199 23.33 12.66 -1.33
N THR A 200 24.31 13.43 -0.85
CA THR A 200 24.10 14.54 0.09
C THR A 200 23.40 15.73 -0.57
N LEU A 201 23.85 16.18 -1.75
CA LEU A 201 23.25 17.30 -2.48
C LEU A 201 21.79 17.02 -2.86
N ASN A 202 21.47 15.79 -3.27
CA ASN A 202 20.10 15.38 -3.62
C ASN A 202 19.30 14.87 -2.40
N ARG A 203 19.90 14.83 -1.20
CA ARG A 203 19.30 14.35 0.05
C ARG A 203 18.75 12.91 -0.04
N LEU A 204 19.43 12.05 -0.78
CA LEU A 204 19.04 10.66 -1.05
C LEU A 204 19.54 9.71 0.05
N PRO A 205 18.84 8.59 0.32
CA PRO A 205 19.29 7.62 1.32
C PRO A 205 20.54 6.86 0.84
N PHE A 206 21.50 6.60 1.75
CA PHE A 206 22.74 5.89 1.42
C PHE A 206 22.51 4.53 0.76
N HIS A 207 21.51 3.76 1.18
CA HIS A 207 21.14 2.47 0.58
C HIS A 207 20.82 2.53 -0.93
N LEU A 208 20.62 3.71 -1.52
CA LEU A 208 20.40 3.86 -2.96
C LEU A 208 21.57 3.32 -3.81
N ILE A 209 22.82 3.47 -3.38
CA ILE A 209 23.99 2.98 -4.16
C ILE A 209 24.09 1.45 -4.13
N GLU A 210 23.54 0.82 -3.10
CA GLU A 210 23.48 -0.63 -2.99
C GLU A 210 22.35 -1.24 -3.83
N HIS A 211 21.33 -0.44 -4.17
CA HIS A 211 20.12 -0.86 -4.84
C HIS A 211 20.38 -1.50 -6.22
N PRO A 212 19.77 -2.66 -6.57
CA PRO A 212 20.02 -3.35 -7.83
C PRO A 212 19.82 -2.47 -9.08
N SER A 213 18.78 -1.62 -9.10
CA SER A 213 18.53 -0.74 -10.27
C SER A 213 19.63 0.31 -10.48
N PHE A 214 20.26 0.83 -9.42
CA PHE A 214 21.38 1.77 -9.53
C PHE A 214 22.59 1.04 -10.12
N LYS A 215 22.94 -0.11 -9.56
CA LYS A 215 24.02 -0.98 -10.07
C LYS A 215 23.80 -1.39 -11.53
N ARG A 216 22.55 -1.69 -11.94
CA ARG A 216 22.20 -1.96 -13.34
C ARG A 216 22.43 -0.75 -14.25
N ILE A 217 22.08 0.47 -13.83
CA ILE A 217 22.33 1.69 -14.60
C ILE A 217 23.83 1.92 -14.81
N ILE A 218 24.65 1.82 -13.74
CA ILE A 218 26.11 1.99 -13.82
C ILE A 218 26.74 0.90 -14.72
N ASN A 219 26.35 -0.37 -14.54
CA ASN A 219 26.83 -1.45 -15.40
C ASN A 219 26.43 -1.26 -16.87
N LYS A 220 25.20 -0.76 -17.14
CA LYS A 220 24.74 -0.49 -18.50
C LYS A 220 25.50 0.69 -19.13
N ALA A 221 25.77 1.74 -18.36
CA ALA A 221 26.59 2.88 -18.79
C ALA A 221 28.03 2.43 -19.12
N ARG A 222 28.65 1.62 -18.26
CA ARG A 222 29.98 1.03 -18.49
C ARG A 222 30.04 0.12 -19.73
N SER A 223 28.93 -0.51 -20.10
CA SER A 223 28.84 -1.34 -21.32
C SER A 223 28.64 -0.55 -22.62
N ALA A 224 28.48 0.79 -22.55
CA ALA A 224 28.31 1.61 -23.73
C ALA A 224 29.66 1.87 -24.42
N PRO A 225 29.73 1.88 -25.77
CA PRO A 225 30.98 2.15 -26.51
C PRO A 225 31.45 3.61 -26.40
N SER A 226 30.60 4.51 -25.90
CA SER A 226 30.88 5.90 -25.60
C SER A 226 30.02 6.37 -24.41
N PRO A 227 30.39 7.46 -23.71
CA PRO A 227 29.60 7.98 -22.60
C PRO A 227 28.12 8.19 -22.97
N PRO A 228 27.16 7.58 -22.25
CA PRO A 228 25.76 7.64 -22.61
C PRO A 228 25.15 9.03 -22.36
N VAL A 229 24.41 9.55 -23.35
CA VAL A 229 23.71 10.83 -23.22
C VAL A 229 22.60 10.73 -22.17
N ILE A 230 22.67 11.55 -21.12
CA ILE A 230 21.63 11.66 -20.10
C ILE A 230 20.48 12.53 -20.66
N PRO A 231 19.26 12.00 -20.83
CA PRO A 231 18.13 12.74 -21.37
C PRO A 231 17.51 13.68 -20.31
N SER A 232 16.80 14.72 -20.77
CA SER A 232 16.05 15.62 -19.88
C SER A 232 14.90 14.93 -19.14
N ALA A 233 14.50 15.49 -18.00
CA ALA A 233 13.39 14.97 -17.19
C ALA A 233 12.08 14.84 -17.99
N ASP A 234 11.77 15.81 -18.87
CA ASP A 234 10.58 15.74 -19.73
C ASP A 234 10.69 14.67 -20.82
N THR A 235 11.90 14.36 -21.28
CA THR A 235 12.16 13.25 -22.22
C THR A 235 11.96 11.90 -21.52
N ILE A 236 12.39 11.77 -20.27
CA ILE A 236 12.09 10.60 -19.43
C ILE A 236 10.58 10.49 -19.17
N ARG A 237 9.89 11.57 -18.79
CA ARG A 237 8.44 11.55 -18.57
C ARG A 237 7.66 11.16 -19.84
N ARG A 238 8.10 11.61 -21.01
CA ARG A 238 7.49 11.19 -22.30
C ARG A 238 7.72 9.71 -22.59
N ARG A 239 8.94 9.20 -22.34
CA ARG A 239 9.26 7.77 -22.49
C ARG A 239 8.52 6.87 -21.50
N LEU A 240 8.22 7.37 -20.30
CA LEU A 240 7.41 6.65 -19.30
C LEU A 240 6.05 6.26 -19.88
N GLY A 241 5.31 7.22 -20.45
CA GLY A 241 3.99 6.98 -21.03
C GLY A 241 4.01 5.99 -22.21
N SER A 242 4.99 6.08 -23.11
CA SER A 242 5.11 5.11 -24.20
C SER A 242 5.45 3.70 -23.70
N LEU A 243 6.40 3.58 -22.77
CA LEU A 243 6.81 2.29 -22.20
C LEU A 243 5.69 1.60 -21.41
N VAL A 244 4.84 2.37 -20.72
CA VAL A 244 3.62 1.85 -20.07
C VAL A 244 2.70 1.21 -21.11
N LYS A 245 2.35 1.96 -22.16
CA LYS A 245 1.44 1.50 -23.21
C LYS A 245 1.97 0.25 -23.92
N ASP A 246 3.25 0.25 -24.30
CA ASP A 246 3.90 -0.88 -24.98
C ASP A 246 3.91 -2.15 -24.11
N ARG A 247 4.14 -2.01 -22.79
CA ARG A 247 4.15 -3.12 -21.84
C ARG A 247 2.76 -3.67 -21.55
N GLN A 248 1.78 -2.81 -21.32
CA GLN A 248 0.39 -3.26 -21.12
C GLN A 248 -0.11 -4.03 -22.34
N GLN A 249 0.10 -3.51 -23.56
CA GLN A 249 -0.25 -4.21 -24.79
C GLN A 249 0.49 -5.55 -24.94
N ARG A 250 1.76 -5.64 -24.53
CA ARG A 250 2.51 -6.91 -24.56
C ARG A 250 1.90 -7.95 -23.63
N ILE A 251 1.50 -7.56 -22.41
CA ILE A 251 0.89 -8.47 -21.44
C ILE A 251 -0.52 -8.86 -21.91
N LEU A 252 -1.34 -7.92 -22.41
CA LEU A 252 -2.67 -8.23 -22.94
C LEU A 252 -2.63 -9.16 -24.17
N ARG A 253 -1.54 -9.16 -24.95
CA ARG A 253 -1.33 -10.15 -26.03
C ARG A 253 -1.08 -11.59 -25.53
N THR A 254 -0.81 -11.81 -24.24
CA THR A 254 -0.72 -13.16 -23.67
C THR A 254 -2.08 -13.74 -23.27
N LEU A 255 -3.13 -12.91 -23.19
CA LEU A 255 -4.52 -13.35 -23.01
C LEU A 255 -5.00 -14.02 -24.32
N PRO A 256 -5.36 -15.32 -24.30
CA PRO A 256 -5.86 -16.00 -25.48
C PRO A 256 -7.13 -15.36 -26.03
N SER A 257 -7.31 -15.40 -27.35
CA SER A 257 -8.41 -14.71 -28.04
C SER A 257 -9.80 -15.11 -27.52
N SER A 258 -9.99 -16.38 -27.19
CA SER A 258 -11.27 -16.98 -26.76
C SER A 258 -11.51 -17.00 -25.24
N LEU A 259 -10.60 -16.47 -24.42
CA LEU A 259 -10.70 -16.54 -22.96
C LEU A 259 -11.07 -15.20 -22.35
N LYS A 260 -11.61 -15.28 -21.13
CA LYS A 260 -12.15 -14.14 -20.41
C LYS A 260 -11.17 -13.57 -19.39
N ILE A 261 -11.47 -12.36 -18.92
CA ILE A 261 -10.74 -11.65 -17.89
C ILE A 261 -11.66 -11.39 -16.69
N SER A 262 -11.14 -11.65 -15.49
CA SER A 262 -11.77 -11.23 -14.24
C SER A 262 -11.13 -9.94 -13.76
N ILE A 263 -11.90 -9.03 -13.18
CA ILE A 263 -11.44 -7.71 -12.74
C ILE A 263 -11.56 -7.66 -11.22
N ALA A 264 -10.54 -7.15 -10.53
CA ALA A 264 -10.71 -6.59 -9.20
C ALA A 264 -10.43 -5.10 -9.22
N LEU A 265 -11.23 -4.33 -8.50
CA LEU A 265 -11.04 -2.89 -8.37
C LEU A 265 -11.23 -2.43 -6.93
N ASP A 266 -10.57 -1.33 -6.60
CA ASP A 266 -10.73 -0.64 -5.32
C ASP A 266 -10.37 0.84 -5.49
N CYS A 267 -10.79 1.67 -4.53
CA CYS A 267 -10.58 3.11 -4.51
C CYS A 267 -9.67 3.53 -3.35
N TRP A 268 -8.68 4.37 -3.62
CA TRP A 268 -7.72 4.85 -2.64
C TRP A 268 -7.55 6.37 -2.71
N THR A 269 -7.53 7.00 -1.53
CA THR A 269 -7.21 8.42 -1.39
C THR A 269 -5.76 8.57 -0.92
N SER A 270 -4.98 9.33 -1.68
CA SER A 270 -3.57 9.61 -1.35
C SER A 270 -3.44 10.53 -0.13
N PRO A 271 -2.25 10.59 0.50
CA PRO A 271 -1.96 11.57 1.57
C PRO A 271 -2.12 13.04 1.18
N PHE A 272 -2.34 13.35 -0.10
CA PHE A 272 -2.59 14.70 -0.63
C PHE A 272 -4.04 14.90 -1.07
N SER A 273 -4.97 14.07 -0.57
CA SER A 273 -6.40 14.11 -0.88
C SER A 273 -6.75 13.91 -2.37
N GLN A 274 -5.85 13.28 -3.15
CA GLN A 274 -6.14 12.87 -4.52
C GLN A 274 -6.68 11.44 -4.50
N ALA A 275 -7.88 11.23 -5.01
CA ALA A 275 -8.48 9.91 -5.12
C ALA A 275 -8.09 9.22 -6.43
N PHE A 276 -7.92 7.89 -6.36
CA PHE A 276 -7.60 7.02 -7.49
C PHE A 276 -8.43 5.74 -7.42
N MET A 277 -8.74 5.19 -8.60
CA MET A 277 -9.34 3.88 -8.80
C MET A 277 -8.30 2.98 -9.46
N ALA A 278 -7.90 1.92 -8.75
CA ALA A 278 -7.00 0.92 -9.30
C ALA A 278 -7.82 -0.25 -9.85
N ILE A 279 -7.59 -0.59 -11.11
CA ILE A 279 -8.35 -1.59 -11.88
C ILE A 279 -7.36 -2.67 -12.31
N THR A 280 -7.48 -3.87 -11.75
CA THR A 280 -6.56 -4.98 -11.98
C THR A 280 -7.28 -6.12 -12.68
N GLY A 281 -6.75 -6.58 -13.79
CA GLY A 281 -7.23 -7.74 -14.56
C GLY A 281 -6.51 -9.02 -14.14
N TYR A 282 -7.25 -10.13 -14.14
CA TYR A 282 -6.81 -11.46 -13.76
C TYR A 282 -7.22 -12.48 -14.81
N PHE A 283 -6.27 -13.28 -15.28
CA PHE A 283 -6.50 -14.34 -16.26
C PHE A 283 -5.46 -15.44 -16.14
N ILE A 284 -5.72 -16.60 -16.74
CA ILE A 284 -4.77 -17.69 -16.86
C ILE A 284 -4.31 -17.73 -18.32
N ASP A 285 -3.00 -17.60 -18.55
CA ASP A 285 -2.46 -17.57 -19.91
C ASP A 285 -2.35 -18.96 -20.57
N SER A 286 -1.87 -18.98 -21.82
CA SER A 286 -1.63 -20.22 -22.58
C SER A 286 -0.75 -21.22 -21.84
N ASP A 287 0.24 -20.73 -21.09
CA ASP A 287 1.23 -21.51 -20.34
C ASP A 287 0.74 -21.96 -18.96
N TRP A 288 -0.52 -21.69 -18.61
CA TRP A 288 -1.11 -21.93 -17.29
C TRP A 288 -0.43 -21.14 -16.17
N VAL A 289 0.04 -19.93 -16.46
CA VAL A 289 0.49 -18.97 -15.45
C VAL A 289 -0.67 -18.06 -15.08
N TYR A 290 -0.91 -17.89 -13.77
CA TYR A 290 -1.84 -16.88 -13.26
C TYR A 290 -1.25 -15.49 -13.50
N ARG A 291 -1.97 -14.65 -14.24
CA ARG A 291 -1.58 -13.26 -14.54
C ARG A 291 -2.45 -12.31 -13.76
N GLU A 292 -1.79 -11.42 -13.02
CA GLU A 292 -2.33 -10.25 -12.34
C GLU A 292 -1.79 -9.03 -13.10
N VAL A 293 -2.64 -8.10 -13.55
CA VAL A 293 -2.22 -7.01 -14.44
C VAL A 293 -2.94 -5.72 -14.09
N LEU A 294 -2.21 -4.66 -13.74
CA LEU A 294 -2.80 -3.34 -13.56
C LEU A 294 -3.22 -2.78 -14.93
N LEU A 295 -4.54 -2.65 -15.14
CA LEU A 295 -5.17 -2.13 -16.36
C LEU A 295 -5.27 -0.61 -16.32
N GLY A 296 -5.57 -0.04 -15.15
CA GLY A 296 -5.59 1.41 -14.94
C GLY A 296 -5.38 1.80 -13.47
N PHE A 297 -4.80 2.98 -13.25
CA PHE A 297 -4.69 3.64 -11.95
C PHE A 297 -5.28 5.06 -12.08
N LYS A 298 -6.58 5.09 -12.39
CA LYS A 298 -7.28 6.28 -12.89
C LYS A 298 -7.53 7.28 -11.76
N PRO A 299 -7.22 8.58 -11.93
CA PRO A 299 -7.64 9.59 -10.95
C PRO A 299 -9.17 9.71 -10.93
N LEU A 300 -9.73 9.93 -9.74
CA LEU A 300 -11.17 10.13 -9.55
C LEU A 300 -11.48 11.61 -9.25
N HIS A 301 -12.63 12.07 -9.75
CA HIS A 301 -13.07 13.45 -9.63
C HIS A 301 -14.54 13.53 -9.17
N GLY A 302 -14.84 14.42 -8.22
CA GLY A 302 -16.20 14.61 -7.72
C GLY A 302 -16.68 13.46 -6.81
N ILE A 303 -17.96 13.11 -6.92
CA ILE A 303 -18.60 12.14 -6.02
C ILE A 303 -18.42 10.72 -6.59
N HIS A 304 -17.85 9.80 -5.80
CA HIS A 304 -17.58 8.41 -6.19
C HIS A 304 -18.85 7.54 -6.19
N THR A 305 -19.86 7.92 -6.97
CA THR A 305 -21.07 7.11 -7.18
C THR A 305 -20.74 5.83 -7.94
N GLY A 306 -21.51 4.76 -7.73
CA GLY A 306 -21.30 3.50 -8.45
C GLY A 306 -21.38 3.65 -9.98
N SER A 307 -22.22 4.55 -10.49
CA SER A 307 -22.32 4.85 -11.92
C SER A 307 -21.08 5.58 -12.46
N TYR A 308 -20.49 6.51 -11.70
CA TYR A 308 -19.26 7.19 -12.10
C TYR A 308 -18.06 6.23 -12.11
N LEU A 309 -17.93 5.39 -11.08
CA LEU A 309 -16.91 4.33 -11.05
C LEU A 309 -17.11 3.33 -12.20
N SER A 310 -18.36 3.03 -12.57
CA SER A 310 -18.67 2.22 -13.75
C SER A 310 -18.21 2.88 -15.05
N SER A 311 -18.41 4.20 -15.23
CA SER A 311 -17.94 4.89 -16.45
C SER A 311 -16.41 4.88 -16.57
N VAL A 312 -15.68 5.10 -15.47
CA VAL A 312 -14.20 5.03 -15.45
C VAL A 312 -13.71 3.62 -15.78
N LEU A 313 -14.43 2.59 -15.32
CA LEU A 313 -14.13 1.20 -15.67
C LEU A 313 -14.40 0.92 -17.15
N ILE A 314 -15.54 1.33 -17.70
CA ILE A 314 -15.90 1.12 -19.12
C ILE A 314 -14.87 1.81 -20.03
N GLU A 315 -14.50 3.05 -19.75
CA GLU A 315 -13.45 3.77 -20.48
C GLU A 315 -12.11 3.01 -20.45
N THR A 316 -11.71 2.51 -19.27
CA THR A 316 -10.49 1.71 -19.12
C THR A 316 -10.55 0.39 -19.91
N LEU A 317 -11.73 -0.25 -20.00
CA LEU A 317 -11.88 -1.47 -20.80
C LEU A 317 -11.80 -1.18 -22.30
N ALA A 318 -12.43 -0.10 -22.77
CA ALA A 318 -12.38 0.36 -24.16
C ALA A 318 -10.97 0.82 -24.60
N GLU A 319 -10.19 1.44 -23.71
CA GLU A 319 -8.76 1.73 -23.96
C GLU A 319 -7.96 0.46 -24.32
N HIS A 320 -8.36 -0.69 -23.78
CA HIS A 320 -7.67 -1.98 -23.93
C HIS A 320 -8.34 -2.94 -24.93
N ASN A 321 -9.55 -2.66 -25.41
CA ASN A 321 -10.35 -3.51 -26.32
C ASN A 321 -10.62 -4.90 -25.70
N ILE A 322 -11.24 -4.91 -24.52
CA ILE A 322 -11.53 -6.11 -23.70
C ILE A 322 -12.92 -6.09 -23.05
N GLU A 323 -13.82 -5.21 -23.49
CA GLU A 323 -15.19 -5.06 -22.99
C GLU A 323 -15.98 -6.37 -23.09
N ASP A 324 -15.85 -7.09 -24.21
CA ASP A 324 -16.49 -8.37 -24.52
C ASP A 324 -15.94 -9.53 -23.67
N LYS A 325 -14.76 -9.36 -23.06
CA LYS A 325 -14.04 -10.41 -22.33
C LYS A 325 -14.32 -10.44 -20.84
N VAL A 326 -15.05 -9.48 -20.29
CA VAL A 326 -15.26 -9.39 -18.83
C VAL A 326 -16.13 -10.54 -18.31
N PHE A 327 -15.64 -11.24 -17.29
CA PHE A 327 -16.34 -12.36 -16.66
C PHE A 327 -16.70 -12.12 -15.20
N GLY A 328 -15.71 -11.80 -14.38
CA GLY A 328 -15.84 -11.58 -12.94
C GLY A 328 -15.54 -10.14 -12.56
N LEU A 329 -16.23 -9.64 -11.54
CA LEU A 329 -15.99 -8.33 -10.94
C LEU A 329 -15.86 -8.46 -9.42
N THR A 330 -14.63 -8.61 -8.94
CA THR A 330 -14.29 -8.68 -7.52
C THR A 330 -14.24 -7.28 -6.91
N THR A 331 -15.07 -7.04 -5.91
CA THR A 331 -15.20 -5.74 -5.21
C THR A 331 -15.34 -5.94 -3.71
N ASP A 332 -15.10 -4.90 -2.91
CA ASP A 332 -15.50 -4.88 -1.51
C ASP A 332 -17.04 -4.97 -1.37
N ASN A 333 -17.55 -5.01 -0.14
CA ASN A 333 -18.99 -5.11 0.11
C ASN A 333 -19.70 -3.77 0.36
N ALA A 334 -19.12 -2.65 -0.09
CA ALA A 334 -19.78 -1.36 -0.09
C ALA A 334 -21.01 -1.33 -1.04
N SER A 335 -21.99 -0.49 -0.71
CA SER A 335 -23.27 -0.42 -1.43
C SER A 335 -23.14 0.17 -2.83
N ASN A 336 -22.23 1.13 -3.05
CA ASN A 336 -21.93 1.71 -4.36
C ASN A 336 -21.42 0.65 -5.36
N ASN A 337 -20.71 -0.37 -4.91
CA ASN A 337 -20.21 -1.45 -5.76
C ASN A 337 -21.31 -2.40 -6.28
N LYS A 338 -22.48 -2.45 -5.62
CA LYS A 338 -23.69 -3.08 -6.21
C LYS A 338 -24.21 -2.26 -7.39
N THR A 339 -24.30 -0.93 -7.24
CA THR A 339 -24.71 -0.02 -8.33
C THR A 339 -23.71 -0.06 -9.49
N LEU A 340 -22.40 -0.08 -9.21
CA LEU A 340 -21.33 -0.22 -10.20
C LEU A 340 -21.53 -1.46 -11.06
N ALA A 341 -21.70 -2.64 -10.43
CA ALA A 341 -21.92 -3.89 -11.17
C ALA A 341 -23.17 -3.85 -12.06
N THR A 342 -24.27 -3.26 -11.58
CA THR A 342 -25.50 -3.09 -12.38
C THR A 342 -25.28 -2.15 -13.56
N SER A 343 -24.65 -0.99 -13.35
CA SER A 343 -24.36 -0.03 -14.44
C SER A 343 -23.40 -0.60 -15.47
N LEU A 344 -22.41 -1.39 -15.05
CA LEU A 344 -21.48 -2.07 -15.95
C LEU A 344 -22.20 -3.11 -16.81
N GLN A 345 -23.05 -3.94 -16.18
CA GLN A 345 -23.85 -4.95 -16.90
C GLN A 345 -24.84 -4.33 -17.90
N GLN A 346 -25.32 -3.10 -17.67
CA GLN A 346 -26.19 -2.35 -18.57
C GLN A 346 -25.45 -1.70 -19.76
N ALA A 347 -24.12 -1.55 -19.66
CA ALA A 347 -23.31 -0.89 -20.68
C ALA A 347 -22.56 -1.87 -21.61
N LEU A 348 -22.36 -3.12 -21.18
CA LEU A 348 -21.82 -4.18 -22.02
C LEU A 348 -22.91 -4.84 -22.87
N SER A 349 -22.51 -5.56 -23.92
CA SER A 349 -23.40 -6.39 -24.74
C SER A 349 -24.17 -7.43 -23.93
N ASP A 350 -25.40 -7.75 -24.35
CA ASP A 350 -26.25 -8.76 -23.70
C ASP A 350 -25.59 -10.15 -23.58
N ASP A 351 -24.67 -10.49 -24.50
CA ASP A 351 -23.87 -11.73 -24.48
C ASP A 351 -22.81 -11.76 -23.35
N THR A 352 -22.43 -10.61 -22.79
CA THR A 352 -21.39 -10.47 -21.77
C THR A 352 -22.01 -10.43 -20.37
N ILE A 353 -22.14 -11.62 -19.78
CA ILE A 353 -22.70 -11.78 -18.43
C ILE A 353 -21.60 -11.64 -17.36
N ILE A 354 -21.73 -10.63 -16.51
CA ILE A 354 -20.78 -10.32 -15.43
C ILE A 354 -21.26 -10.93 -14.11
N THR A 355 -20.34 -11.58 -13.38
CA THR A 355 -20.59 -12.03 -11.99
C THR A 355 -19.85 -11.12 -11.01
N ARG A 356 -20.58 -10.32 -10.21
CA ARG A 356 -19.98 -9.59 -9.08
C ARG A 356 -19.57 -10.58 -7.99
N ILE A 357 -18.31 -10.54 -7.58
CA ILE A 357 -17.71 -11.42 -6.58
C ILE A 357 -17.41 -10.59 -5.31
N PRO A 358 -18.04 -10.90 -4.16
CA PRO A 358 -17.67 -10.33 -2.88
C PRO A 358 -16.24 -10.66 -2.48
N CYS A 359 -15.44 -9.65 -2.10
CA CYS A 359 -14.12 -9.86 -1.51
C CYS A 359 -14.22 -10.67 -0.20
N LEU A 360 -13.72 -11.91 -0.20
CA LEU A 360 -13.76 -12.82 0.96
C LEU A 360 -13.00 -12.25 2.16
N ALA A 361 -11.85 -11.63 1.92
CA ALA A 361 -11.09 -10.89 2.93
C ALA A 361 -11.97 -9.87 3.66
N HIS A 362 -12.70 -9.05 2.92
CA HIS A 362 -13.62 -8.07 3.49
C HIS A 362 -14.80 -8.73 4.22
N VAL A 363 -15.29 -9.90 3.79
CA VAL A 363 -16.30 -10.68 4.54
C VAL A 363 -15.75 -11.16 5.90
N ILE A 364 -14.55 -11.74 5.92
CA ILE A 364 -13.87 -12.18 7.14
C ILE A 364 -13.72 -10.98 8.09
N GLN A 365 -13.36 -9.80 7.55
CA GLN A 365 -13.26 -8.59 8.35
C GLN A 365 -14.58 -8.08 8.90
N LEU A 366 -15.67 -8.14 8.14
CA LEU A 366 -16.98 -7.72 8.64
C LEU A 366 -17.48 -8.64 9.77
N SER A 367 -17.16 -9.93 9.71
CA SER A 367 -17.41 -10.88 10.80
C SER A 367 -16.57 -10.54 12.05
N LEU A 368 -15.25 -10.29 11.89
CA LEU A 368 -14.37 -9.89 12.98
C LEU A 368 -14.77 -8.54 13.61
N ASN A 369 -15.08 -7.53 12.79
CA ASN A 369 -15.56 -6.23 13.24
C ASN A 369 -16.87 -6.37 14.04
N GLN A 370 -17.79 -7.24 13.61
CA GLN A 370 -19.05 -7.47 14.31
C GLN A 370 -18.83 -8.11 15.69
N LEU A 371 -17.85 -9.03 15.81
CA LEU A 371 -17.39 -9.61 17.06
C LEU A 371 -16.77 -8.54 17.97
N LEU A 372 -15.74 -7.82 17.50
CA LEU A 372 -15.05 -6.78 18.28
C LEU A 372 -16.01 -5.66 18.73
N THR A 373 -17.02 -5.31 17.91
CA THR A 373 -18.04 -4.31 18.27
C THR A 373 -18.86 -4.74 19.49
N ARG A 374 -19.24 -6.02 19.60
CA ARG A 374 -19.98 -6.54 20.77
C ARG A 374 -19.15 -6.53 22.05
N ILE A 375 -17.85 -6.72 21.93
CA ILE A 375 -16.89 -6.64 23.04
C ILE A 375 -16.59 -5.17 23.42
N LYS A 376 -17.03 -4.19 22.61
CA LYS A 376 -16.62 -2.77 22.68
C LYS A 376 -15.10 -2.60 22.52
N ALA A 377 -14.50 -3.47 21.72
CA ALA A 377 -13.06 -3.61 21.51
C ALA A 377 -12.53 -2.87 20.27
N VAL A 378 -13.38 -2.22 19.47
CA VAL A 378 -12.98 -1.56 18.21
C VAL A 378 -12.13 -0.29 18.48
N PRO A 379 -10.96 -0.11 17.82
CA PRO A 379 -10.19 1.13 17.92
C PRO A 379 -10.94 2.32 17.31
N LEU A 380 -10.83 3.49 17.96
CA LEU A 380 -11.49 4.73 17.53
C LEU A 380 -10.59 5.61 16.64
N ASN A 381 -9.27 5.38 16.70
CA ASN A 381 -8.22 6.15 16.06
C ASN A 381 -7.91 5.64 14.65
N GLU A 382 -7.73 6.57 13.69
CA GLU A 382 -7.39 6.25 12.30
C GLU A 382 -5.88 6.07 12.06
N SER A 383 -5.06 6.59 12.97
CA SER A 383 -3.60 6.46 13.04
C SER A 383 -3.15 6.30 14.49
N ALA A 384 -1.90 5.89 14.72
CA ALA A 384 -1.37 5.73 16.07
C ALA A 384 -1.21 7.08 16.78
N GLU A 385 -1.66 7.17 18.04
CA GLU A 385 -1.54 8.37 18.85
C GLU A 385 -0.09 8.55 19.33
N THR A 386 0.49 9.71 19.03
CA THR A 386 1.91 10.04 19.32
C THR A 386 2.10 10.90 20.56
N ARG A 387 1.02 11.20 21.29
CA ARG A 387 1.03 12.10 22.46
C ARG A 387 0.29 11.49 23.62
N TRP A 388 0.89 11.61 24.80
CA TRP A 388 0.26 11.33 26.08
C TRP A 388 -0.25 12.64 26.71
N THR A 389 -1.43 12.60 27.34
CA THR A 389 -2.17 13.76 27.84
C THR A 389 -2.80 13.47 29.21
N GLU A 390 -3.08 14.52 29.99
CA GLU A 390 -3.79 14.40 31.27
C GLU A 390 -5.16 13.74 31.16
N LYS A 391 -5.81 13.86 29.99
CA LYS A 391 -7.06 13.15 29.69
C LYS A 391 -6.84 11.64 29.63
N GLN A 392 -5.80 11.18 28.94
CA GLN A 392 -5.46 9.75 28.91
C GLN A 392 -5.02 9.25 30.29
N SER A 393 -4.29 10.05 31.09
CA SER A 393 -3.95 9.69 32.48
C SER A 393 -5.20 9.45 33.35
N ARG A 394 -6.18 10.36 33.32
CA ARG A 394 -7.45 10.17 34.05
C ARG A 394 -8.23 8.95 33.56
N LEU A 395 -8.31 8.77 32.24
CA LEU A 395 -8.97 7.60 31.66
C LEU A 395 -8.27 6.28 32.04
N ALA A 396 -6.93 6.25 32.14
CA ALA A 396 -6.20 5.07 32.61
C ALA A 396 -6.57 4.70 34.05
N GLN A 397 -6.63 5.69 34.96
CA GLN A 397 -7.04 5.51 36.36
C GLN A 397 -8.51 5.08 36.52
N GLU A 398 -9.42 5.58 35.69
CA GLU A 398 -10.82 5.14 35.64
C GLU A 398 -10.95 3.72 35.09
N ASN A 399 -10.16 3.39 34.05
CA ASN A 399 -10.15 2.11 33.37
C ASN A 399 -9.52 1.00 34.23
N ALA A 400 -8.53 1.31 35.07
CA ALA A 400 -7.92 0.38 36.03
C ALA A 400 -8.91 -0.23 37.02
N LYS A 401 -10.05 0.44 37.27
CA LYS A 401 -11.13 -0.02 38.16
C LYS A 401 -12.11 -0.99 37.47
N GLN A 402 -11.89 -1.32 36.20
CA GLN A 402 -12.78 -2.15 35.38
C GLN A 402 -12.05 -3.41 34.90
N SER A 403 -12.70 -4.57 35.01
CA SER A 403 -12.17 -5.88 34.55
C SER A 403 -12.92 -6.43 33.32
N GLN A 404 -13.46 -5.54 32.48
CA GLN A 404 -14.12 -5.90 31.23
C GLN A 404 -13.08 -6.08 30.12
N ILE A 405 -13.40 -6.83 29.07
CA ILE A 405 -12.46 -7.05 27.96
C ILE A 405 -12.07 -5.72 27.30
N SER A 406 -13.02 -4.77 27.18
CA SER A 406 -12.73 -3.43 26.66
C SER A 406 -11.74 -2.65 27.52
N SER A 407 -11.73 -2.81 28.85
CA SER A 407 -10.76 -2.11 29.71
C SER A 407 -9.37 -2.73 29.60
N THR A 408 -9.28 -4.06 29.46
CA THR A 408 -8.04 -4.79 29.14
C THR A 408 -7.38 -4.27 27.86
N LEU A 409 -8.13 -4.17 26.74
CA LEU A 409 -7.58 -3.59 25.50
C LEU A 409 -7.12 -2.14 25.68
N ASN A 410 -7.86 -1.34 26.45
CA ASN A 410 -7.51 0.04 26.69
C ASN A 410 -6.20 0.17 27.49
N LYS A 411 -5.92 -0.70 28.48
CA LYS A 411 -4.61 -0.74 29.14
C LYS A 411 -3.47 -0.99 28.15
N VAL A 412 -3.62 -1.97 27.25
CA VAL A 412 -2.62 -2.27 26.20
C VAL A 412 -2.40 -1.05 25.28
N ARG A 413 -3.48 -0.39 24.84
CA ARG A 413 -3.41 0.85 24.06
C ARG A 413 -2.69 1.96 24.81
N TYR A 414 -3.02 2.17 26.08
CA TYR A 414 -2.41 3.22 26.90
C TYR A 414 -0.91 2.97 27.11
N LEU A 415 -0.48 1.73 27.37
CA LEU A 415 0.94 1.37 27.40
C LEU A 415 1.62 1.65 26.06
N ALA A 416 0.98 1.29 24.94
CA ALA A 416 1.54 1.55 23.61
C ALA A 416 1.72 3.05 23.33
N ILE A 417 0.75 3.90 23.70
CA ILE A 417 0.86 5.36 23.56
C ILE A 417 1.91 5.90 24.53
N TYR A 418 1.86 5.49 25.80
CA TYR A 418 2.73 6.03 26.86
C TYR A 418 4.21 5.73 26.62
N VAL A 419 4.55 4.51 26.16
CA VAL A 419 5.94 4.16 25.79
C VAL A 419 6.41 4.94 24.56
N ASN A 420 5.57 5.06 23.52
CA ASN A 420 5.97 5.69 22.25
C ASN A 420 5.92 7.23 22.26
N ALA A 421 5.22 7.86 23.20
CA ALA A 421 5.07 9.31 23.29
C ALA A 421 6.33 10.07 23.76
N SER A 422 7.40 9.37 24.18
CA SER A 422 8.66 9.98 24.59
C SER A 422 9.85 9.14 24.10
N PRO A 423 10.86 9.75 23.45
CA PRO A 423 12.09 9.06 23.07
C PRO A 423 12.80 8.40 24.26
N GLN A 424 12.79 9.05 25.43
CA GLN A 424 13.40 8.54 26.66
C GLN A 424 12.66 7.30 27.18
N ARG A 425 11.32 7.35 27.29
CA ARG A 425 10.51 6.17 27.67
C ARG A 425 10.73 5.01 26.70
N ARG A 426 10.81 5.30 25.40
CA ARG A 426 11.08 4.31 24.37
C ARG A 426 12.48 3.69 24.47
N GLU A 427 13.50 4.50 24.77
CA GLU A 427 14.88 4.04 25.00
C GLU A 427 14.99 3.17 26.26
N THR A 428 14.37 3.58 27.37
CA THR A 428 14.29 2.78 28.59
C THR A 428 13.58 1.46 28.35
N PHE A 429 12.43 1.47 27.66
CA PHE A 429 11.70 0.25 27.27
C PHE A 429 12.55 -0.68 26.39
N TYR A 430 13.38 -0.14 25.50
CA TYR A 430 14.37 -0.91 24.76
C TYR A 430 15.48 -1.47 25.67
N ASN A 431 15.91 -0.75 26.70
CA ASN A 431 17.00 -1.16 27.59
C ASN A 431 16.60 -2.23 28.62
N LEU A 432 15.32 -2.29 29.00
CA LEU A 432 14.76 -3.38 29.82
C LEU A 432 14.75 -4.74 29.10
N GLN A 433 14.96 -4.79 27.77
CA GLN A 433 14.94 -6.03 27.00
C GLN A 433 16.34 -6.66 26.88
N THR A 434 16.45 -7.90 27.35
CA THR A 434 17.67 -8.74 27.29
C THR A 434 17.86 -9.43 25.93
N THR A 435 16.80 -9.53 25.11
CA THR A 435 16.84 -10.21 23.81
C THR A 435 17.55 -9.38 22.73
N ASN A 436 18.35 -10.04 21.89
CA ASN A 436 19.04 -9.41 20.74
C ASN A 436 18.12 -8.64 19.78
N MET A 437 16.83 -9.01 19.70
CA MET A 437 15.81 -8.28 18.95
C MET A 437 14.87 -7.55 19.91
N LYS A 438 15.23 -6.30 20.21
CA LYS A 438 14.46 -5.38 21.05
C LYS A 438 13.30 -4.75 20.25
N ILE A 439 12.11 -4.69 20.83
CA ILE A 439 10.86 -4.27 20.17
C ILE A 439 10.07 -3.30 21.06
N VAL A 440 9.08 -2.60 20.51
CA VAL A 440 8.21 -1.68 21.26
C VAL A 440 6.73 -2.13 21.14
N PRO A 441 5.86 -1.76 22.10
CA PRO A 441 4.42 -1.96 21.94
C PRO A 441 3.89 -1.15 20.76
N ILE A 442 2.82 -1.63 20.15
CA ILE A 442 2.12 -0.99 19.02
C ILE A 442 0.66 -0.75 19.40
N GLN A 443 0.06 0.33 18.90
CA GLN A 443 -1.37 0.62 19.08
C GLN A 443 -2.15 0.10 17.87
N ASP A 444 -3.36 -0.43 18.09
CA ASP A 444 -4.27 -0.76 17.01
C ASP A 444 -4.90 0.49 16.37
N VAL A 445 -5.35 0.37 15.11
CA VAL A 445 -5.91 1.47 14.32
C VAL A 445 -7.09 0.98 13.48
N LYS A 446 -8.18 1.76 13.43
CA LYS A 446 -9.42 1.43 12.69
C LYS A 446 -9.19 1.12 11.21
N THR A 447 -8.18 1.76 10.62
CA THR A 447 -7.84 1.68 9.18
C THR A 447 -7.02 0.45 8.79
N ARG A 448 -6.44 -0.28 9.76
CA ARG A 448 -5.69 -1.53 9.53
C ARG A 448 -6.39 -2.67 10.27
N TRP A 449 -7.26 -3.38 9.57
CA TRP A 449 -8.02 -4.54 10.02
C TRP A 449 -7.31 -5.50 11.00
N ASN A 450 -6.11 -5.97 10.66
CA ASN A 450 -5.35 -6.93 11.48
C ASN A 450 -4.63 -6.32 12.70
N SER A 451 -4.73 -5.00 12.92
CA SER A 451 -3.94 -4.29 13.94
C SER A 451 -4.30 -4.66 15.38
N THR A 452 -5.55 -4.97 15.71
CA THR A 452 -5.92 -5.41 17.07
C THR A 452 -5.24 -6.73 17.43
N PHE A 453 -5.21 -7.71 16.51
CA PHE A 453 -4.49 -8.97 16.73
C PHE A 453 -2.99 -8.76 16.89
N LEU A 454 -2.37 -7.97 16.01
CA LEU A 454 -0.95 -7.65 16.07
C LEU A 454 -0.58 -6.92 17.38
N MET A 455 -1.40 -5.98 17.84
CA MET A 455 -1.24 -5.30 19.14
C MET A 455 -1.25 -6.31 20.29
N LEU A 456 -2.22 -7.21 20.34
CA LEU A 456 -2.34 -8.21 21.41
C LEU A 456 -1.20 -9.24 21.38
N ARG A 457 -0.78 -9.69 20.19
CA ARG A 457 0.34 -10.63 20.02
C ARG A 457 1.66 -9.98 20.45
N ARG A 458 1.87 -8.70 20.10
CA ARG A 458 2.99 -7.87 20.57
C ARG A 458 2.97 -7.70 22.10
N ALA A 459 1.80 -7.43 22.67
CA ALA A 459 1.60 -7.24 24.11
C ALA A 459 1.93 -8.50 24.93
N LYS A 460 1.41 -9.68 24.54
CA LYS A 460 1.71 -10.96 25.22
C LYS A 460 3.21 -11.28 25.19
N ARG A 461 3.90 -11.03 24.07
CA ARG A 461 5.38 -11.15 23.98
C ARG A 461 6.13 -10.15 24.87
N LEU A 462 5.55 -8.99 25.16
CA LEU A 462 6.13 -7.95 26.02
C LEU A 462 5.67 -8.02 27.48
N ARG A 463 4.89 -9.04 27.89
CA ARG A 463 4.31 -9.20 29.23
C ARG A 463 5.28 -8.89 30.38
N ALA A 464 6.45 -9.54 30.40
CA ALA A 464 7.44 -9.34 31.46
C ALA A 464 8.06 -7.92 31.44
N ILE A 465 8.21 -7.32 30.25
CA ILE A 465 8.76 -5.97 30.07
C ILE A 465 7.75 -4.91 30.51
N PHE A 466 6.45 -5.14 30.30
CA PHE A 466 5.40 -4.27 30.81
C PHE A 466 5.43 -4.17 32.33
N SER A 467 5.59 -5.29 33.04
CA SER A 467 5.74 -5.28 34.51
C SER A 467 6.95 -4.45 34.96
N LEU A 468 8.13 -4.71 34.38
CA LEU A 468 9.35 -3.96 34.73
C LEU A 468 9.22 -2.46 34.43
N PHE A 469 8.66 -2.10 33.27
CA PHE A 469 8.49 -0.71 32.86
C PHE A 469 7.47 0.04 33.72
N CYS A 470 6.36 -0.60 34.11
CA CYS A 470 5.38 0.03 35.00
C CYS A 470 5.96 0.33 36.39
N THR A 471 6.84 -0.53 36.91
CA THR A 471 7.56 -0.28 38.17
C THR A 471 8.59 0.85 38.02
N GLU A 472 9.26 0.98 36.89
CA GLU A 472 10.26 2.04 36.67
C GLU A 472 9.65 3.44 36.48
N TYR A 473 8.45 3.52 35.88
CA TYR A 473 7.75 4.78 35.59
C TYR A 473 6.56 5.10 36.52
N ASP A 474 6.37 4.33 37.59
CA ASP A 474 5.29 4.51 38.58
C ASP A 474 3.90 4.62 37.92
N CYS A 475 3.58 3.64 37.06
CA CYS A 475 2.32 3.60 36.30
C CYS A 475 1.59 2.25 36.41
N GLU A 476 1.42 1.79 37.66
CA GLU A 476 0.76 0.52 38.01
C GLU A 476 -0.71 0.45 37.55
N GLU A 477 -1.40 1.57 37.34
CA GLU A 477 -2.79 1.60 36.85
C GLU A 477 -2.95 1.02 35.44
N MET A 478 -1.85 1.01 34.66
CA MET A 478 -1.80 0.40 33.33
C MET A 478 -1.35 -1.07 33.35
N LEU A 479 -0.93 -1.62 34.50
CA LEU A 479 -0.50 -3.01 34.62
C LEU A 479 -1.67 -3.99 34.41
N LEU A 480 -1.39 -5.10 33.74
CA LEU A 480 -2.38 -6.14 33.46
C LEU A 480 -2.25 -7.30 34.46
N SER A 481 -3.37 -7.64 35.09
CA SER A 481 -3.53 -8.80 35.98
C SER A 481 -3.62 -10.13 35.21
N GLU A 482 -3.50 -11.26 35.91
CA GLU A 482 -3.62 -12.60 35.32
C GLU A 482 -4.96 -12.83 34.59
N GLN A 483 -6.07 -12.32 35.15
CA GLN A 483 -7.37 -12.38 34.48
C GLN A 483 -7.40 -11.59 33.17
N GLU A 484 -6.74 -10.42 33.14
CA GLU A 484 -6.65 -9.59 31.94
C GLU A 484 -5.73 -10.23 30.88
N TRP A 485 -4.64 -10.89 31.29
CA TRP A 485 -3.84 -11.73 30.38
C TRP A 485 -4.65 -12.91 29.83
N ARG A 486 -5.47 -13.58 30.65
CA ARG A 486 -6.37 -14.66 30.19
C ARG A 486 -7.41 -14.16 29.18
N GLN A 487 -7.91 -12.94 29.33
CA GLN A 487 -8.79 -12.29 28.33
C GLN A 487 -8.04 -12.05 27.01
N ILE A 488 -6.76 -11.66 27.05
CA ILE A 488 -5.91 -11.50 25.86
C ILE A 488 -5.70 -12.85 25.15
N ASP A 489 -5.46 -13.93 25.88
CA ASP A 489 -5.27 -15.26 25.28
C ASP A 489 -6.52 -15.76 24.57
N TYR A 490 -7.70 -15.57 25.17
CA TYR A 490 -8.97 -15.89 24.52
C TYR A 490 -9.16 -15.08 23.24
N LEU A 491 -8.85 -13.78 23.25
CA LEU A 491 -8.93 -12.94 22.05
C LEU A 491 -7.96 -13.37 20.97
N LEU A 492 -6.71 -13.70 21.33
CA LEU A 492 -5.71 -14.20 20.39
C LEU A 492 -6.20 -15.50 19.74
N TYR A 493 -6.57 -16.51 20.52
CA TYR A 493 -7.10 -17.77 20.02
C TYR A 493 -8.35 -17.60 19.14
N ILE A 494 -9.27 -16.71 19.52
CA ILE A 494 -10.49 -16.45 18.74
C ILE A 494 -10.18 -15.74 17.41
N THR A 495 -9.25 -14.79 17.40
CA THR A 495 -9.01 -13.91 16.24
C THR A 495 -7.87 -14.37 15.32
N GLU A 496 -7.02 -15.31 15.77
CA GLU A 496 -5.91 -15.88 14.99
C GLU A 496 -6.33 -16.42 13.61
N PRO A 497 -7.36 -17.29 13.45
CA PRO A 497 -7.75 -17.75 12.12
C PRO A 497 -8.26 -16.63 11.18
N PHE A 498 -8.79 -15.54 11.72
CA PHE A 498 -9.18 -14.37 10.92
C PHE A 498 -7.94 -13.64 10.40
N PHE A 499 -6.94 -13.46 11.27
CA PHE A 499 -5.63 -12.90 10.90
C PHE A 499 -4.91 -13.77 9.87
N ASP A 500 -4.86 -15.09 10.07
CA ASP A 500 -4.17 -16.03 9.20
C ASP A 500 -4.80 -16.05 7.80
N TYR A 501 -6.11 -16.27 7.69
CA TYR A 501 -6.75 -16.36 6.37
C TYR A 501 -6.68 -15.04 5.60
N THR A 502 -6.84 -13.89 6.26
CA THR A 502 -6.70 -12.59 5.58
C THR A 502 -5.27 -12.35 5.13
N THR A 503 -4.27 -12.62 5.97
CA THR A 503 -2.85 -12.46 5.67
C THR A 503 -2.40 -13.39 4.53
N GLN A 504 -2.77 -14.68 4.57
CA GLN A 504 -2.41 -15.65 3.53
C GLN A 504 -3.11 -15.35 2.20
N LEU A 505 -4.39 -14.97 2.21
CA LEU A 505 -5.10 -14.53 1.01
C LEU A 505 -4.46 -13.28 0.38
N SER A 506 -3.94 -12.35 1.18
CA SER A 506 -3.27 -11.14 0.68
C SER A 506 -1.83 -11.36 0.19
N LYS A 507 -1.13 -12.38 0.72
CA LYS A 507 0.20 -12.81 0.23
C LYS A 507 0.12 -13.66 -1.06
N THR A 508 -0.99 -14.36 -1.30
CA THR A 508 -1.14 -15.31 -2.41
C THR A 508 -1.15 -14.65 -3.80
N ARG A 509 -0.37 -15.21 -4.75
CA ARG A 509 -0.31 -14.80 -6.17
C ARG A 509 -0.71 -15.93 -7.14
N ASP A 510 -1.46 -16.92 -6.66
CA ASP A 510 -1.97 -18.07 -7.41
C ASP A 510 -3.52 -18.09 -7.31
N VAL A 511 -4.20 -19.03 -7.96
CA VAL A 511 -5.67 -19.09 -8.01
C VAL A 511 -6.30 -19.30 -6.62
N THR A 512 -7.15 -18.37 -6.18
CA THR A 512 -7.75 -18.40 -4.82
C THR A 512 -9.23 -18.82 -4.79
N ALA A 513 -9.95 -18.73 -5.91
CA ALA A 513 -11.38 -19.06 -6.05
C ALA A 513 -11.80 -20.39 -5.40
N HIS A 514 -10.96 -21.42 -5.52
CA HIS A 514 -11.22 -22.78 -5.05
C HIS A 514 -11.06 -23.00 -3.52
N TYR A 515 -10.57 -21.99 -2.79
CA TYR A 515 -10.46 -22.04 -1.33
C TYR A 515 -11.68 -21.47 -0.60
N VAL A 516 -12.56 -20.73 -1.28
CA VAL A 516 -13.63 -19.93 -0.64
C VAL A 516 -14.48 -20.75 0.33
N PHE A 517 -15.08 -21.86 -0.11
CA PHE A 517 -15.87 -22.72 0.78
C PHE A 517 -15.04 -23.42 1.86
N LYS A 518 -13.77 -23.76 1.60
CA LYS A 518 -12.89 -24.33 2.64
C LYS A 518 -12.63 -23.34 3.77
N ILE A 519 -12.41 -22.07 3.44
CA ILE A 519 -12.15 -21.00 4.40
C ILE A 519 -13.41 -20.71 5.23
N TYR A 520 -14.59 -20.62 4.59
CA TYR A 520 -15.86 -20.52 5.32
C TYR A 520 -16.05 -21.68 6.30
N ASN A 521 -15.94 -22.93 5.83
CA ASN A 521 -16.12 -24.11 6.69
C ASN A 521 -15.14 -24.12 7.87
N LYS A 522 -13.89 -23.69 7.66
CA LYS A 522 -12.89 -23.63 8.74
C LYS A 522 -13.13 -22.50 9.74
N LEU A 523 -13.63 -21.36 9.29
CA LEU A 523 -14.04 -20.27 10.19
C LEU A 523 -15.29 -20.66 11.00
N PHE A 524 -16.26 -21.35 10.40
CA PHE A 524 -17.40 -21.92 11.14
C PHE A 524 -16.96 -22.99 12.14
N ASP A 525 -16.13 -23.97 11.73
CA ASP A 525 -15.53 -24.97 12.63
C ASP A 525 -14.81 -24.31 13.83
N HIS A 526 -14.16 -23.17 13.63
CA HIS A 526 -13.48 -22.41 14.69
C HIS A 526 -14.45 -21.70 15.64
N LEU A 527 -15.40 -20.94 15.08
CA LEU A 527 -16.40 -20.21 15.85
C LEU A 527 -17.29 -21.17 16.66
N GLU A 528 -17.74 -22.29 16.08
CA GLU A 528 -18.59 -23.26 16.75
C GLU A 528 -17.86 -24.02 17.88
N ARG A 529 -16.57 -24.36 17.70
CA ARG A 529 -15.74 -24.92 18.77
C ARG A 529 -15.58 -23.92 19.91
N SER A 530 -15.22 -22.67 19.59
CA SER A 530 -15.05 -21.60 20.58
C SER A 530 -16.34 -21.32 21.36
N GLN A 531 -17.50 -21.29 20.67
CA GLN A 531 -18.82 -21.18 21.30
C GLN A 531 -19.11 -22.38 22.22
N ALA A 532 -18.82 -23.62 21.79
CA ALA A 532 -19.05 -24.80 22.61
C ALA A 532 -18.23 -24.80 23.91
N GLN A 533 -16.97 -24.36 23.85
CA GLN A 533 -16.09 -24.20 25.01
C GLN A 533 -16.57 -23.09 25.96
N LEU A 534 -17.16 -22.01 25.43
CA LEU A 534 -17.66 -20.88 26.22
C LEU A 534 -19.09 -21.08 26.77
N ARG A 535 -19.94 -21.90 26.15
CA ARG A 535 -21.34 -22.13 26.58
C ARG A 535 -21.49 -22.66 28.00
N ARG A 536 -20.51 -23.40 28.51
CA ARG A 536 -20.51 -23.93 29.88
C ARG A 536 -20.09 -22.88 30.91
N LYS A 537 -19.50 -21.76 30.45
CA LYS A 537 -18.77 -20.82 31.28
C LYS A 537 -19.66 -19.70 31.83
N ARG A 538 -19.62 -19.49 33.14
CA ARG A 538 -20.55 -18.62 33.89
C ARG A 538 -20.05 -17.18 34.06
N VAL A 539 -18.74 -16.96 34.00
CA VAL A 539 -18.09 -15.66 34.23
C VAL A 539 -18.56 -14.61 33.22
N LEU A 540 -18.81 -13.38 33.70
CA LEU A 540 -19.44 -12.30 32.91
C LEU A 540 -18.70 -11.97 31.61
N TRP A 541 -17.37 -11.84 31.64
CA TRP A 541 -16.59 -11.53 30.44
C TRP A 541 -16.56 -12.70 29.44
N LYS A 542 -16.64 -13.95 29.92
CA LYS A 542 -16.73 -15.16 29.08
C LYS A 542 -18.10 -15.23 28.38
N LYS A 543 -19.19 -14.84 29.06
CA LYS A 543 -20.53 -14.66 28.45
C LYS A 543 -20.53 -13.57 27.37
N GLN A 544 -19.91 -12.41 27.65
CA GLN A 544 -19.75 -11.35 26.65
C GLN A 544 -18.98 -11.84 25.40
N MET A 545 -17.97 -12.68 25.60
CA MET A 545 -17.23 -13.32 24.49
C MET A 545 -18.11 -14.28 23.67
N LEU A 546 -19.00 -15.03 24.33
CA LEU A 546 -19.96 -15.92 23.66
C LEU A 546 -20.94 -15.14 22.77
N GLU A 547 -21.56 -14.08 23.32
CA GLU A 547 -22.45 -13.18 22.54
C GLU A 547 -21.73 -12.54 21.34
N ALA A 548 -20.44 -12.20 21.51
CA ALA A 548 -19.62 -11.64 20.44
C ALA A 548 -19.30 -12.67 19.34
N LEU A 549 -18.98 -13.91 19.71
CA LEU A 549 -18.79 -15.02 18.77
C LEU A 549 -20.08 -15.34 18.01
N GLU A 550 -21.24 -15.30 18.66
CA GLU A 550 -22.55 -15.47 18.02
C GLU A 550 -22.81 -14.38 16.99
N ALA A 551 -22.60 -13.11 17.34
CA ALA A 551 -22.73 -11.99 16.39
C ALA A 551 -21.74 -12.09 15.21
N GLY A 552 -20.50 -12.51 15.46
CA GLY A 552 -19.50 -12.77 14.42
C GLY A 552 -19.92 -13.92 13.48
N ARG A 553 -20.42 -15.03 14.03
CA ARG A 553 -20.92 -16.20 13.29
C ARG A 553 -22.12 -15.82 12.42
N SER A 554 -23.12 -15.12 12.97
CA SER A 554 -24.29 -14.65 12.21
C SER A 554 -23.90 -13.73 11.06
N LYS A 555 -22.88 -12.86 11.24
CA LYS A 555 -22.41 -11.99 10.16
C LYS A 555 -21.64 -12.76 9.07
N LEU A 556 -20.93 -13.83 9.43
CA LEU A 556 -20.30 -14.72 8.45
C LEU A 556 -21.36 -15.50 7.65
N ASP A 557 -22.40 -15.99 8.33
CA ASP A 557 -23.53 -16.74 7.76
C ASP A 557 -24.37 -15.91 6.77
N GLU A 558 -24.58 -14.62 7.05
CA GLU A 558 -25.22 -13.67 6.13
C GLU A 558 -24.53 -13.62 4.75
N TYR A 559 -23.19 -13.65 4.72
CA TYR A 559 -22.41 -13.65 3.48
C TYR A 559 -22.23 -15.04 2.88
N TYR A 560 -22.17 -16.08 3.71
CA TYR A 560 -22.15 -17.47 3.26
C TYR A 560 -23.44 -17.86 2.52
N SER A 561 -24.59 -17.38 3.00
CA SER A 561 -25.88 -17.52 2.31
C SER A 561 -25.91 -16.77 0.98
N GLN A 562 -25.44 -15.51 0.96
CA GLN A 562 -25.30 -14.73 -0.29
C GLN A 562 -24.33 -15.36 -1.30
N ALA A 563 -23.47 -16.30 -0.88
CA ALA A 563 -22.54 -17.00 -1.75
C ALA A 563 -23.21 -18.05 -2.66
N ASP A 564 -24.43 -18.51 -2.30
CA ASP A 564 -25.24 -19.40 -3.15
C ASP A 564 -26.03 -18.63 -4.23
N ASP A 565 -26.49 -17.42 -3.91
CA ASP A 565 -27.21 -16.53 -4.84
C ASP A 565 -26.31 -15.98 -5.96
N LEU A 566 -25.00 -16.24 -5.91
CA LEU A 566 -24.06 -15.88 -6.96
C LEU A 566 -24.31 -16.69 -8.24
N ARG A 567 -24.50 -15.95 -9.34
CA ARG A 567 -24.83 -16.49 -10.67
C ARG A 567 -23.99 -17.73 -11.00
N GLY A 568 -24.68 -18.84 -11.28
CA GLY A 568 -24.07 -20.10 -11.71
C GLY A 568 -23.38 -20.92 -10.60
N ASN A 569 -23.56 -20.60 -9.31
CA ASN A 569 -22.89 -21.30 -8.19
C ASN A 569 -21.36 -21.32 -8.36
N ILE A 570 -20.78 -20.17 -8.74
CA ILE A 570 -19.40 -20.07 -9.23
C ILE A 570 -18.34 -20.62 -8.26
N TYR A 571 -18.53 -20.47 -6.95
CA TYR A 571 -17.64 -21.03 -5.93
C TYR A 571 -17.71 -22.57 -5.85
N ALA A 572 -18.89 -23.17 -6.08
CA ALA A 572 -19.03 -24.63 -6.13
C ALA A 572 -18.29 -25.20 -7.34
N ILE A 573 -18.45 -24.57 -8.51
CA ILE A 573 -17.72 -24.92 -9.74
C ILE A 573 -16.21 -24.76 -9.51
N SER A 574 -15.75 -23.62 -9.00
CA SER A 574 -14.34 -23.38 -8.66
C SER A 574 -13.76 -24.43 -7.71
N THR A 575 -14.55 -24.83 -6.71
CA THR A 575 -14.17 -25.88 -5.76
C THR A 575 -14.02 -27.23 -6.45
N MET A 576 -14.92 -27.61 -7.36
CA MET A 576 -14.82 -28.86 -8.14
C MET A 576 -13.66 -28.88 -9.14
N LEU A 577 -13.34 -27.75 -9.76
CA LEU A 577 -12.23 -27.61 -10.72
C LEU A 577 -10.85 -27.75 -10.07
N ALA A 578 -10.76 -27.73 -8.74
CA ALA A 578 -9.52 -28.03 -8.03
C ALA A 578 -9.34 -29.56 -7.84
N PRO A 579 -8.23 -30.16 -8.33
CA PRO A 579 -7.99 -31.61 -8.24
C PRO A 579 -7.92 -32.15 -6.81
N VAL A 580 -7.54 -31.29 -5.85
CA VAL A 580 -7.53 -31.55 -4.40
C VAL A 580 -8.92 -31.74 -3.78
N ASN A 581 -9.99 -31.37 -4.49
CA ASN A 581 -11.36 -31.29 -3.98
C ASN A 581 -12.30 -32.19 -4.79
N LYS A 582 -12.38 -31.92 -6.11
CA LYS A 582 -13.35 -32.51 -7.05
C LYS A 582 -14.78 -32.48 -6.49
N PHE A 583 -15.64 -33.39 -6.95
CA PHE A 583 -16.97 -33.57 -6.36
C PHE A 583 -16.91 -34.20 -4.96
N LYS A 584 -15.81 -34.90 -4.63
CA LYS A 584 -15.58 -35.56 -3.32
C LYS A 584 -15.68 -34.60 -2.13
N PHE A 585 -15.34 -33.32 -2.31
CA PHE A 585 -15.54 -32.29 -1.29
C PHE A 585 -17.02 -32.13 -0.86
N PHE A 586 -17.97 -32.27 -1.80
CA PHE A 586 -19.41 -32.16 -1.55
C PHE A 586 -20.05 -33.46 -1.06
N LEU A 587 -19.27 -34.53 -0.91
CA LEU A 587 -19.70 -35.79 -0.30
C LEU A 587 -19.50 -35.80 1.24
N SER A 588 -18.95 -34.73 1.84
CA SER A 588 -18.87 -34.62 3.30
C SER A 588 -20.26 -34.43 3.93
N SER A 589 -20.34 -34.65 5.25
CA SER A 589 -21.54 -34.46 6.07
C SER A 589 -22.06 -33.02 6.14
N ASP A 590 -21.32 -32.06 5.57
CA ASP A 590 -21.66 -30.63 5.60
C ASP A 590 -22.68 -30.27 4.51
N TRP A 591 -22.88 -31.18 3.55
CA TRP A 591 -23.66 -30.96 2.34
C TRP A 591 -24.89 -31.86 2.31
N ASP A 592 -26.07 -31.28 2.16
CA ASP A 592 -27.30 -32.03 1.93
C ASP A 592 -27.46 -32.40 0.44
N GLN A 593 -28.27 -33.43 0.16
CA GLN A 593 -28.43 -33.99 -1.19
C GLN A 593 -28.87 -32.94 -2.21
N LYS A 594 -29.78 -32.04 -1.81
CA LYS A 594 -30.25 -30.89 -2.62
C LYS A 594 -29.08 -30.11 -3.22
N TRP A 595 -28.08 -29.75 -2.40
CA TRP A 595 -26.92 -28.97 -2.85
C TRP A 595 -25.96 -29.77 -3.72
N ARG A 596 -25.73 -31.05 -3.43
CA ARG A 596 -24.96 -31.95 -4.30
C ARG A 596 -25.52 -31.97 -5.72
N ASP A 597 -26.84 -32.12 -5.84
CA ASP A 597 -27.52 -32.19 -7.13
C ASP A 597 -27.54 -30.81 -7.83
N THR A 598 -27.82 -29.73 -7.10
CA THR A 598 -27.75 -28.35 -7.61
C THR A 598 -26.36 -28.02 -8.17
N TYR A 599 -25.28 -28.34 -7.45
CA TYR A 599 -23.93 -28.03 -7.90
C TYR A 599 -23.47 -28.95 -9.04
N ARG A 600 -23.81 -30.24 -9.04
CA ARG A 600 -23.51 -31.15 -10.17
C ARG A 600 -24.27 -30.71 -11.43
N LEU A 601 -25.48 -30.18 -11.30
CA LEU A 601 -26.23 -29.57 -12.41
C LEU A 601 -25.59 -28.26 -12.89
N ALA A 602 -25.22 -27.36 -11.97
CA ALA A 602 -24.56 -26.09 -12.31
C ALA A 602 -23.23 -26.30 -13.06
N PHE A 603 -22.42 -27.27 -12.63
CA PHE A 603 -21.18 -27.65 -13.33
C PHE A 603 -21.47 -28.16 -14.75
N LYS A 604 -22.48 -29.02 -14.92
CA LYS A 604 -22.91 -29.50 -16.24
C LYS A 604 -23.34 -28.35 -17.14
N GLN A 605 -24.19 -27.44 -16.65
CA GLN A 605 -24.67 -26.28 -17.40
C GLN A 605 -23.53 -25.34 -17.81
N ALA A 606 -22.60 -25.04 -16.89
CA ALA A 606 -21.45 -24.18 -17.18
C ALA A 606 -20.49 -24.77 -18.22
N LEU A 607 -20.45 -26.10 -18.37
CA LEU A 607 -19.56 -26.78 -19.32
C LEU A 607 -20.10 -26.81 -20.76
N VAL A 608 -21.41 -26.67 -20.97
CA VAL A 608 -22.06 -26.76 -22.30
C VAL A 608 -21.46 -25.81 -23.35
N PRO A 609 -21.21 -24.51 -23.08
CA PRO A 609 -20.64 -23.61 -24.07
C PRO A 609 -19.23 -24.03 -24.52
N TYR A 610 -18.39 -24.46 -23.58
CA TYR A 610 -17.02 -24.91 -23.87
C TYR A 610 -17.01 -26.23 -24.66
N GLN A 611 -17.94 -27.15 -24.39
CA GLN A 611 -18.11 -28.36 -25.22
C GLN A 611 -18.50 -28.02 -26.66
N ALA A 612 -19.33 -26.98 -26.88
CA ALA A 612 -19.66 -26.51 -28.22
C ALA A 612 -18.43 -25.91 -28.93
N GLN A 613 -17.66 -25.06 -28.25
CA GLN A 613 -16.41 -24.47 -28.78
C GLN A 613 -15.36 -25.53 -29.14
N VAL A 614 -15.13 -26.54 -28.29
CA VAL A 614 -14.20 -27.64 -28.59
C VAL A 614 -14.67 -28.47 -29.80
N ARG A 615 -15.99 -28.66 -29.96
CA ARG A 615 -16.56 -29.39 -31.12
C ARG A 615 -16.41 -28.62 -32.43
N THR A 616 -16.53 -27.28 -32.44
CA THR A 616 -16.27 -26.48 -33.65
C THR A 616 -14.78 -26.48 -33.98
N SER A 617 -13.91 -26.16 -33.02
CA SER A 617 -12.45 -26.15 -33.22
C SER A 617 -11.91 -27.49 -33.73
N SER A 618 -12.43 -28.63 -33.25
CA SER A 618 -12.04 -29.96 -33.72
C SER A 618 -12.45 -30.22 -35.18
N ARG A 619 -13.62 -29.74 -35.61
CA ARG A 619 -14.07 -29.86 -37.02
C ARG A 619 -13.24 -28.99 -37.96
N ASP A 620 -12.87 -27.78 -37.55
CA ASP A 620 -12.03 -26.88 -38.34
C ASP A 620 -10.58 -27.38 -38.45
N LEU A 621 -10.08 -28.07 -37.42
CA LEU A 621 -8.79 -28.75 -37.48
C LEU A 621 -8.83 -29.97 -38.40
N GLN A 622 -9.91 -30.77 -38.36
CA GLN A 622 -10.09 -31.92 -39.26
C GLN A 622 -10.19 -31.51 -40.74
N SER A 623 -10.85 -30.40 -41.06
CA SER A 623 -10.91 -29.91 -42.45
C SER A 623 -9.55 -29.41 -42.96
N SER A 624 -8.73 -28.82 -42.08
CA SER A 624 -7.36 -28.40 -42.41
C SER A 624 -6.36 -29.55 -42.51
N LEU A 625 -6.51 -30.60 -41.70
CA LEU A 625 -5.61 -31.77 -41.67
C LEU A 625 -5.72 -32.68 -42.91
N THR A 626 -6.77 -32.51 -43.72
CA THR A 626 -6.95 -33.25 -45.00
C THR A 626 -5.85 -33.00 -46.06
N ILE A 627 -4.86 -32.13 -45.79
CA ILE A 627 -3.74 -31.82 -46.69
C ILE A 627 -2.36 -32.04 -45.99
N ALA A 628 -2.31 -32.81 -44.91
CA ALA A 628 -1.04 -33.27 -44.33
C ALA A 628 -0.59 -34.60 -44.98
N ARG A 629 0.34 -34.55 -45.94
CA ARG A 629 1.05 -35.74 -46.43
C ARG A 629 2.01 -36.28 -45.34
N PRO A 630 2.11 -37.60 -45.14
CA PRO A 630 3.06 -38.18 -44.18
C PRO A 630 4.51 -37.84 -44.54
N SER A 631 5.36 -37.69 -43.52
CA SER A 631 6.70 -37.11 -43.69
C SER A 631 7.74 -38.13 -44.14
N SER A 632 7.51 -39.43 -43.88
CA SER A 632 8.37 -40.50 -44.35
C SER A 632 7.62 -41.78 -44.72
N ARG A 633 8.22 -42.54 -45.64
CA ARG A 633 7.78 -43.90 -46.03
C ARG A 633 7.84 -44.91 -44.87
N LEU A 634 8.57 -44.60 -43.80
CA LEU A 634 8.65 -45.45 -42.61
C LEU A 634 7.39 -45.32 -41.75
N GLU A 635 6.83 -44.10 -41.63
CA GLU A 635 5.54 -43.86 -40.96
C GLU A 635 4.40 -44.59 -41.69
N GLU A 636 4.35 -44.48 -43.03
CA GLU A 636 3.41 -45.24 -43.89
C GLU A 636 3.46 -46.76 -43.69
N MET A 637 4.60 -47.32 -43.28
CA MET A 637 4.75 -48.76 -43.03
C MET A 637 4.49 -49.17 -41.57
N LEU A 638 4.44 -48.20 -40.64
CA LEU A 638 4.26 -48.43 -39.20
C LEU A 638 2.84 -48.09 -38.73
N ASP A 639 2.15 -47.16 -39.38
CA ASP A 639 0.77 -46.77 -39.09
C ASP A 639 -0.27 -47.75 -39.67
N GLY A 640 -0.11 -49.03 -39.32
CA GLY A 640 -1.17 -50.05 -39.38
C GLY A 640 -2.22 -49.89 -38.27
N ARG A 641 -2.36 -48.68 -37.69
CA ARG A 641 -3.33 -48.37 -36.64
C ARG A 641 -4.43 -47.50 -37.19
N ASP A 642 -5.60 -48.10 -37.26
CA ASP A 642 -6.88 -47.41 -37.40
C ASP A 642 -6.96 -46.30 -36.32
N ILE A 643 -6.83 -45.03 -36.73
CA ILE A 643 -7.06 -43.89 -35.83
C ILE A 643 -8.56 -43.77 -35.63
N GLN A 644 -9.11 -44.69 -34.84
CA GLN A 644 -10.49 -44.66 -34.39
C GLN A 644 -10.71 -43.30 -33.70
N PRO A 645 -11.66 -42.47 -34.17
CA PRO A 645 -11.94 -41.19 -33.53
C PRO A 645 -12.32 -41.49 -32.08
N ARG A 646 -11.53 -40.98 -31.12
CA ARG A 646 -11.78 -41.19 -29.69
C ARG A 646 -13.23 -40.83 -29.41
N ALA A 647 -14.01 -41.82 -28.98
CA ALA A 647 -15.38 -41.59 -28.54
C ALA A 647 -15.35 -40.45 -27.51
N PHE A 648 -16.23 -39.45 -27.68
CA PHE A 648 -16.41 -38.36 -26.73
C PHE A 648 -16.99 -38.92 -25.43
N THR A 649 -16.14 -39.56 -24.63
CA THR A 649 -16.45 -39.99 -23.27
C THR A 649 -16.78 -38.78 -22.42
N ASP A 650 -17.75 -38.91 -21.52
CA ASP A 650 -18.16 -37.83 -20.64
C ASP A 650 -17.00 -37.35 -19.75
N GLU A 651 -16.41 -36.20 -20.11
CA GLU A 651 -15.33 -35.56 -19.35
C GLU A 651 -15.74 -35.34 -17.88
N ILE A 652 -17.03 -35.08 -17.63
CA ILE A 652 -17.58 -34.77 -16.31
C ILE A 652 -17.42 -35.98 -15.39
N SER A 653 -17.93 -37.15 -15.79
CA SER A 653 -17.82 -38.37 -14.97
C SER A 653 -16.37 -38.83 -14.83
N GLN A 654 -15.54 -38.70 -15.88
CA GLN A 654 -14.11 -39.06 -15.77
C GLN A 654 -13.32 -38.16 -14.82
N TYR A 655 -13.60 -36.86 -14.77
CA TYR A 655 -12.86 -35.92 -13.92
C TYR A 655 -13.43 -35.85 -12.50
N LEU A 656 -14.76 -35.70 -12.35
CA LEU A 656 -15.40 -35.46 -11.04
C LEU A 656 -15.43 -36.69 -10.14
N ASP A 657 -15.64 -37.88 -10.72
CA ASP A 657 -15.77 -39.13 -9.97
C ASP A 657 -14.42 -39.90 -9.85
N SER A 658 -13.31 -39.33 -10.33
CA SER A 658 -11.96 -39.88 -10.13
C SER A 658 -11.26 -39.34 -8.87
N ASP A 659 -10.28 -40.07 -8.36
CA ASP A 659 -9.59 -39.75 -7.11
C ASP A 659 -8.99 -38.34 -7.05
N THR A 660 -9.04 -37.74 -5.86
CA THR A 660 -8.47 -36.42 -5.56
C THR A 660 -6.95 -36.45 -5.61
N VAL A 661 -6.35 -35.48 -6.29
CA VAL A 661 -4.90 -35.39 -6.53
C VAL A 661 -4.33 -34.17 -5.79
N SER A 662 -3.29 -34.38 -4.99
CA SER A 662 -2.63 -33.32 -4.19
C SER A 662 -1.59 -32.54 -4.99
N VAL A 663 -2.06 -31.81 -6.03
CA VAL A 663 -1.24 -30.99 -6.93
C VAL A 663 -1.91 -29.63 -7.12
N ARG A 664 -1.12 -28.56 -7.33
CA ARG A 664 -1.64 -27.21 -7.62
C ARG A 664 -2.54 -27.24 -8.87
N PRO A 665 -3.72 -26.58 -8.87
CA PRO A 665 -4.67 -26.69 -9.97
C PRO A 665 -4.05 -26.39 -11.34
N LEU A 666 -3.33 -25.28 -11.48
CA LEU A 666 -2.74 -24.87 -12.76
C LEU A 666 -1.72 -25.88 -13.32
N THR A 667 -0.90 -26.48 -12.46
CA THR A 667 0.06 -27.52 -12.85
C THR A 667 -0.66 -28.77 -13.37
N PHE A 668 -1.66 -29.26 -12.64
CA PHE A 668 -2.46 -30.40 -13.08
C PHE A 668 -3.13 -30.13 -14.43
N TRP A 669 -3.77 -28.97 -14.59
CA TRP A 669 -4.48 -28.66 -15.83
C TRP A 669 -3.55 -28.40 -17.02
N LYS A 670 -2.33 -27.90 -16.80
CA LYS A 670 -1.29 -27.81 -17.84
C LYS A 670 -0.98 -29.15 -18.49
N GLU A 671 -0.90 -30.20 -17.67
CA GLU A 671 -0.64 -31.58 -18.09
C GLU A 671 -1.90 -32.26 -18.66
N HIS A 672 -3.07 -31.98 -18.10
CA HIS A 672 -4.31 -32.71 -18.40
C HIS A 672 -5.25 -32.03 -19.42
N GLN A 673 -4.93 -30.82 -19.91
CA GLN A 673 -5.76 -30.10 -20.89
C GLN A 673 -6.05 -30.89 -22.18
N ALA A 674 -5.13 -31.76 -22.63
CA ALA A 674 -5.33 -32.60 -23.80
C ALA A 674 -6.28 -33.79 -23.56
N ARG A 675 -6.54 -34.13 -22.29
CA ARG A 675 -7.47 -35.19 -21.88
C ARG A 675 -8.87 -34.65 -21.60
N PHE A 676 -8.96 -33.42 -21.10
CA PHE A 676 -10.21 -32.78 -20.67
C PHE A 676 -10.32 -31.37 -21.27
N PRO A 677 -10.39 -31.22 -22.60
CA PRO A 677 -10.30 -29.91 -23.26
C PRO A 677 -11.43 -28.95 -22.87
N ALA A 678 -12.66 -29.43 -22.70
CA ALA A 678 -13.77 -28.57 -22.32
C ALA A 678 -13.66 -28.12 -20.85
N ILE A 679 -13.31 -29.04 -19.93
CA ILE A 679 -13.14 -28.66 -18.51
C ILE A 679 -11.91 -27.77 -18.32
N ALA A 680 -10.84 -27.98 -19.08
CA ALA A 680 -9.66 -27.13 -19.05
C ALA A 680 -9.98 -25.69 -19.54
N ALA A 681 -10.79 -25.53 -20.59
CA ALA A 681 -11.25 -24.21 -21.02
C ALA A 681 -12.11 -23.52 -19.93
N LEU A 682 -13.10 -24.22 -19.37
CA LEU A 682 -13.90 -23.76 -18.23
C LEU A 682 -13.02 -23.39 -17.02
N THR A 683 -11.94 -24.13 -16.78
CA THR A 683 -10.99 -23.87 -15.69
C THR A 683 -10.27 -22.54 -15.85
N ARG A 684 -9.79 -22.22 -17.06
CA ARG A 684 -9.05 -20.98 -17.29
C ARG A 684 -9.91 -19.74 -17.01
N ASP A 685 -11.19 -19.77 -17.38
CA ASP A 685 -12.13 -18.68 -17.10
C ASP A 685 -12.56 -18.67 -15.62
N ILE A 686 -13.00 -19.81 -15.07
CA ILE A 686 -13.55 -19.87 -13.69
C ILE A 686 -12.48 -19.65 -12.62
N LEU A 687 -11.29 -20.25 -12.72
CA LEU A 687 -10.24 -20.04 -11.71
C LEU A 687 -9.51 -18.70 -11.88
N SER A 688 -9.83 -17.90 -12.90
CA SER A 688 -9.21 -16.58 -13.10
C SER A 688 -9.55 -15.57 -11.98
N PHE A 689 -10.75 -15.62 -11.41
CA PHE A 689 -11.16 -14.58 -10.46
C PHE A 689 -10.44 -14.74 -9.10
N PRO A 690 -9.97 -13.63 -8.52
CA PRO A 690 -9.41 -13.67 -7.17
C PRO A 690 -10.53 -13.70 -6.14
N ALA A 691 -10.35 -14.46 -5.07
CA ALA A 691 -11.25 -14.47 -3.92
C ALA A 691 -11.19 -13.16 -3.11
N THR A 692 -10.18 -12.30 -3.34
CA THR A 692 -9.96 -11.05 -2.61
C THR A 692 -9.56 -9.91 -3.55
N GLY A 693 -9.79 -8.67 -3.12
CA GLY A 693 -9.23 -7.47 -3.76
C GLY A 693 -7.76 -7.21 -3.42
N ALA A 694 -7.08 -8.14 -2.73
CA ALA A 694 -5.79 -7.88 -2.10
C ALA A 694 -4.64 -7.59 -3.09
N GLY A 695 -4.78 -7.94 -4.37
CA GLY A 695 -3.90 -7.44 -5.42
C GLY A 695 -3.90 -5.92 -5.50
N VAL A 696 -5.09 -5.31 -5.39
CA VAL A 696 -5.28 -3.86 -5.40
C VAL A 696 -4.77 -3.22 -4.10
N GLU A 697 -4.98 -3.84 -2.95
CA GLU A 697 -4.42 -3.39 -1.66
C GLU A 697 -2.87 -3.34 -1.68
N ARG A 698 -2.22 -4.37 -2.26
CA ARG A 698 -0.77 -4.40 -2.46
C ARG A 698 -0.27 -3.21 -3.31
N LEU A 699 -1.07 -2.77 -4.29
CA LEU A 699 -0.76 -1.58 -5.10
C LEU A 699 -0.83 -0.29 -4.27
N PHE A 700 -1.78 -0.15 -3.35
CA PHE A 700 -1.93 1.07 -2.55
C PHE A 700 -0.81 1.30 -1.55
N ASN A 701 -0.19 0.24 -1.02
CA ASN A 701 1.04 0.37 -0.25
C ASN A 701 2.18 0.95 -1.10
N THR A 702 2.39 0.39 -2.31
CA THR A 702 3.35 0.94 -3.28
C THR A 702 2.99 2.39 -3.73
N ALA A 703 1.70 2.72 -3.83
CA ALA A 703 1.24 4.06 -4.20
C ALA A 703 1.52 5.10 -3.10
N ARG A 704 1.42 4.71 -1.82
CA ARG A 704 1.79 5.57 -0.67
C ARG A 704 3.25 6.02 -0.75
N ASP A 705 4.15 5.11 -1.16
CA ASP A 705 5.58 5.41 -1.33
C ASP A 705 5.88 6.29 -2.56
N ILE A 706 5.14 6.12 -3.67
CA ILE A 706 5.23 7.04 -4.81
C ILE A 706 4.70 8.44 -4.42
N CYS A 707 3.67 8.51 -3.59
CA CYS A 707 3.07 9.73 -3.04
C CYS A 707 3.73 10.22 -1.73
N HIS A 708 5.01 9.92 -1.51
CA HIS A 708 5.74 10.36 -0.33
C HIS A 708 5.98 11.90 -0.31
N TYR A 709 6.18 12.49 0.89
CA TYR A 709 6.10 13.94 1.12
C TYR A 709 6.92 14.84 0.17
N ARG A 710 8.08 14.37 -0.33
CA ARG A 710 8.92 15.12 -1.29
C ARG A 710 8.34 15.21 -2.70
N ARG A 711 7.24 14.50 -2.97
CA ARG A 711 6.59 14.38 -4.28
C ARG A 711 5.16 14.94 -4.30
N GLY A 712 4.71 15.64 -3.25
CA GLY A 712 3.34 16.19 -3.12
C GLY A 712 2.92 17.29 -4.11
N ARG A 713 3.69 17.52 -5.18
CA ARG A 713 3.30 18.36 -6.34
C ARG A 713 3.27 17.57 -7.66
N MET A 714 3.32 16.24 -7.62
CA MET A 714 3.10 15.43 -8.81
C MET A 714 1.64 15.50 -9.25
N LYS A 715 1.41 15.63 -10.56
CA LYS A 715 0.07 15.54 -11.14
C LYS A 715 -0.46 14.10 -11.06
N SER A 716 -1.78 13.96 -10.99
CA SER A 716 -2.51 12.69 -11.05
C SER A 716 -2.02 11.78 -12.18
N GLU A 717 -1.91 12.32 -13.40
CA GLU A 717 -1.45 11.59 -14.60
C GLU A 717 0.00 11.10 -14.49
N THR A 718 0.83 11.79 -13.69
CA THR A 718 2.22 11.36 -13.42
C THR A 718 2.26 10.26 -12.36
N ILE A 719 1.38 10.31 -11.35
CA ILE A 719 1.21 9.24 -10.36
C ILE A 719 0.70 7.97 -11.05
N GLU A 720 -0.33 8.09 -11.89
CA GLU A 720 -0.83 7.01 -12.76
C GLU A 720 0.32 6.40 -13.57
N ALA A 721 0.99 7.17 -14.43
CA ALA A 721 2.06 6.64 -15.27
C ALA A 721 3.21 5.98 -14.49
N LEU A 722 3.55 6.49 -13.30
CA LEU A 722 4.54 5.86 -12.41
C LEU A 722 4.04 4.54 -11.81
N MET A 723 2.78 4.48 -11.36
CA MET A 723 2.16 3.24 -10.87
C MET A 723 2.11 2.18 -11.96
N MET A 724 1.59 2.52 -13.14
CA MET A 724 1.51 1.60 -14.29
C MET A 724 2.90 1.06 -14.69
N PHE A 725 3.91 1.92 -14.72
CA PHE A 725 5.27 1.53 -15.06
C PHE A 725 5.94 0.66 -13.99
N LEU A 726 5.72 0.98 -12.70
CA LEU A 726 6.30 0.22 -11.60
C LEU A 726 5.70 -1.19 -11.53
N CYS A 727 4.39 -1.33 -11.72
CA CYS A 727 3.72 -2.63 -11.73
C CYS A 727 4.22 -3.49 -12.88
N THR A 728 4.20 -2.96 -14.12
CA THR A 728 4.74 -3.69 -15.29
C THR A 728 6.23 -4.01 -15.16
N THR A 729 7.03 -3.14 -14.50
CA THR A 729 8.43 -3.46 -14.21
C THR A 729 8.55 -4.61 -13.21
N LYS A 730 7.76 -4.64 -12.12
CA LYS A 730 7.79 -5.75 -11.13
C LYS A 730 7.45 -7.11 -11.76
N PHE A 731 6.67 -7.16 -12.86
CA PHE A 731 6.41 -8.40 -13.62
C PHE A 731 7.54 -8.80 -14.58
N ASP A 732 8.29 -7.85 -15.13
CA ASP A 732 9.45 -8.09 -16.00
C ASP A 732 10.72 -8.49 -15.20
N MET A 733 10.68 -8.46 -13.86
CA MET A 733 11.85 -8.71 -13.01
C MET A 733 12.01 -10.19 -12.66
N GLU A 734 13.26 -10.67 -12.75
CA GLU A 734 13.64 -12.00 -12.30
C GLU A 734 13.44 -12.14 -10.78
N GLU A 735 13.00 -13.32 -10.34
CA GLU A 735 12.64 -13.61 -8.94
C GLU A 735 13.77 -13.29 -7.95
N GLN A 736 15.02 -13.55 -8.35
CA GLN A 736 16.22 -13.23 -7.56
C GLN A 736 16.43 -11.71 -7.39
N GLU A 737 16.12 -10.90 -8.40
CA GLU A 737 16.19 -9.44 -8.28
C GLU A 737 15.05 -8.90 -7.40
N ALA A 738 13.88 -9.54 -7.42
CA ALA A 738 12.76 -9.21 -6.54
C ALA A 738 13.11 -9.46 -5.07
N THR A 739 13.70 -10.61 -4.72
CA THR A 739 14.15 -10.91 -3.33
C THR A 739 15.25 -9.94 -2.85
N LEU A 740 16.12 -9.46 -3.75
CA LEU A 740 17.12 -8.44 -3.40
C LEU A 740 16.51 -7.06 -3.17
N LEU A 741 15.41 -6.73 -3.84
CA LEU A 741 14.64 -5.51 -3.67
C LEU A 741 13.96 -5.41 -2.29
N GLU A 742 13.60 -6.53 -1.67
CA GLU A 742 12.95 -6.57 -0.34
C GLU A 742 13.82 -5.95 0.77
N LYS A 743 15.12 -5.79 0.52
CA LYS A 743 16.06 -5.13 1.45
C LYS A 743 16.03 -3.60 1.36
N PHE A 744 15.36 -3.04 0.34
CA PHE A 744 15.30 -1.60 0.05
C PHE A 744 13.88 -1.02 0.12
N PHE A 745 12.98 -1.79 0.71
CA PHE A 745 11.60 -1.45 1.03
C PHE A 745 11.46 -0.20 1.92
N SER A 746 10.29 0.44 1.85
CA SER A 746 9.98 1.65 2.62
C SER A 746 9.91 1.36 4.12
N GLN A 747 9.79 2.39 4.98
CA GLN A 747 9.74 2.14 6.43
C GLN A 747 8.50 1.32 6.85
N ASP A 748 7.35 1.54 6.21
CA ASP A 748 6.13 0.74 6.40
C ASP A 748 6.31 -0.70 5.88
N GLU A 749 6.94 -0.90 4.71
CA GLU A 749 7.23 -2.23 4.17
C GLU A 749 8.33 -2.97 4.99
N LEU A 750 9.28 -2.23 5.58
CA LEU A 750 10.28 -2.73 6.53
C LEU A 750 9.64 -3.09 7.87
N GLU A 751 8.63 -2.36 8.32
CA GLU A 751 7.84 -2.71 9.50
C GLU A 751 6.98 -3.95 9.23
N ALA A 752 6.30 -4.03 8.08
CA ALA A 752 5.55 -5.23 7.68
C ALA A 752 6.43 -6.48 7.49
N THR A 753 7.65 -6.33 6.93
CA THR A 753 8.61 -7.46 6.82
C THR A 753 9.31 -7.78 8.14
N LYS A 754 9.44 -6.82 9.08
CA LYS A 754 9.80 -7.12 10.48
C LYS A 754 8.69 -7.89 11.17
N GLU A 755 7.44 -7.48 11.05
CA GLU A 755 6.27 -8.19 11.56
C GLU A 755 6.19 -9.61 10.97
N GLU A 756 6.45 -9.79 9.67
CA GLU A 756 6.53 -11.12 9.06
C GLU A 756 7.74 -11.96 9.52
N ARG A 757 8.89 -11.33 9.81
CA ARG A 757 10.04 -12.05 10.40
C ARG A 757 9.75 -12.43 11.84
N GLU A 758 9.12 -11.56 12.61
CA GLU A 758 8.68 -11.80 13.99
C GLU A 758 7.59 -12.88 14.05
N GLU A 759 6.67 -12.89 13.09
CA GLU A 759 5.67 -13.93 12.85
C GLU A 759 6.32 -15.31 12.66
N LYS A 760 7.46 -15.37 11.94
CA LYS A 760 8.25 -16.59 11.67
C LYS A 760 9.24 -16.97 12.78
N LEU A 761 9.51 -16.10 13.75
CA LEU A 761 10.61 -16.27 14.73
C LEU A 761 10.15 -16.60 16.15
N SER A 762 8.86 -16.51 16.47
CA SER A 762 8.34 -16.93 17.78
C SER A 762 6.86 -17.31 17.71
N GLU A 763 6.58 -18.56 18.04
CA GLU A 763 5.29 -18.96 18.61
C GLU A 763 5.13 -18.21 19.94
N VAL A 764 4.04 -17.47 20.06
CA VAL A 764 3.58 -16.99 21.37
C VAL A 764 2.71 -18.12 21.89
N GLU A 765 3.05 -18.69 23.05
CA GLU A 765 2.21 -19.70 23.68
C GLU A 765 0.90 -19.03 24.10
N VAL A 766 -0.16 -19.30 23.32
CA VAL A 766 -1.52 -18.83 23.56
C VAL A 766 -2.26 -19.97 24.25
N ASP A 767 -2.47 -19.80 25.56
CA ASP A 767 -3.17 -20.77 26.39
C ASP A 767 -4.59 -21.02 25.84
N PRO A 768 -4.91 -22.22 25.30
CA PRO A 768 -6.18 -22.48 24.63
C PRO A 768 -7.35 -22.38 25.62
N ILE A 769 -8.58 -22.19 25.11
CA ILE A 769 -9.78 -22.16 25.97
C ILE A 769 -9.97 -23.55 26.62
N SER A 770 -9.59 -23.69 27.88
CA SER A 770 -9.66 -24.96 28.62
C SER A 770 -11.11 -25.37 28.91
N ASP A 771 -11.42 -26.66 28.82
CA ASP A 771 -12.76 -27.19 29.14
C ASP A 771 -13.03 -27.32 30.66
N THR A 772 -12.00 -27.27 31.52
CA THR A 772 -12.09 -27.56 32.97
C THR A 772 -11.99 -26.33 33.89
N GLU A 773 -11.81 -25.15 33.31
CA GLU A 773 -11.49 -23.87 33.96
C GLU A 773 -12.53 -23.25 34.92
N GLU A 774 -13.56 -24.00 35.34
CA GLU A 774 -14.65 -23.52 36.22
C GLU A 774 -15.08 -24.58 37.25
N GLN A 775 -14.13 -25.07 38.05
CA GLN A 775 -14.40 -25.82 39.28
C GLN A 775 -13.87 -25.15 40.56
N GLU A 776 -13.13 -24.05 40.45
CA GLU A 776 -12.56 -23.29 41.57
C GLU A 776 -12.98 -21.82 41.42
N ASP A 777 -14.12 -21.45 42.02
CA ASP A 777 -14.55 -20.08 42.36
C ASP A 777 -15.96 -20.11 43.03
N GLU A 778 -16.17 -21.03 43.98
CA GLU A 778 -17.13 -20.81 45.07
C GLU A 778 -16.30 -20.23 46.23
N PRO A 779 -16.63 -19.04 46.77
CA PRO A 779 -15.88 -18.48 47.89
C PRO A 779 -16.09 -19.35 49.13
N GLU A 780 -15.01 -19.85 49.73
CA GLU A 780 -15.06 -20.54 51.02
C GLU A 780 -15.64 -19.61 52.09
N ASP A 781 -16.89 -19.90 52.48
CA ASP A 781 -17.59 -19.21 53.56
C ASP A 781 -16.91 -19.59 54.88
N LYS A 782 -15.98 -18.73 55.34
CA LYS A 782 -15.21 -18.99 56.58
C LYS A 782 -16.16 -18.98 57.78
N PRO A 783 -16.30 -20.09 58.52
CA PRO A 783 -17.04 -20.09 59.77
C PRO A 783 -16.25 -19.32 60.82
N GLY A 784 -16.86 -18.29 61.41
CA GLY A 784 -16.31 -17.58 62.56
C GLY A 784 -16.52 -18.37 63.86
N ASP A 785 -15.48 -18.38 64.70
CA ASP A 785 -15.45 -18.70 66.13
C ASP A 785 -16.19 -19.95 66.66
N ALA A 786 -15.43 -21.03 66.91
CA ALA A 786 -15.48 -21.75 68.19
C ALA A 786 -14.27 -22.68 68.41
N ILE A 787 -13.37 -22.26 69.32
CA ILE A 787 -12.70 -23.04 70.40
C ILE A 787 -12.15 -24.46 70.09
N GLU A 788 -10.85 -24.64 70.39
CA GLU A 788 -10.14 -25.92 70.42
C GLU A 788 -10.77 -26.98 71.35
N VAL A 789 -10.93 -28.23 70.87
CA VAL A 789 -10.66 -29.43 71.68
C VAL A 789 -10.07 -30.54 70.77
N VAL A 790 -8.89 -31.05 71.14
CA VAL A 790 -8.24 -32.22 70.53
C VAL A 790 -8.60 -33.48 71.35
N ILE A 791 -9.11 -34.54 70.71
CA ILE A 791 -9.10 -35.93 71.23
C ILE A 791 -8.86 -36.92 70.08
N GLU A 792 -8.08 -37.97 70.33
CA GLU A 792 -7.58 -38.97 69.36
C GLU A 792 -8.42 -40.27 69.29
N ASP A 793 -8.28 -40.99 68.16
CA ASP A 793 -8.25 -42.45 67.93
C ASP A 793 -9.42 -43.44 68.31
N LYS A 794 -9.92 -44.12 67.25
CA LYS A 794 -10.18 -45.60 67.11
C LYS A 794 -11.37 -46.29 67.83
N PRO A 795 -11.74 -47.56 67.46
CA PRO A 795 -11.75 -48.25 66.15
C PRO A 795 -13.04 -49.14 65.89
N GLU A 796 -12.97 -50.06 64.90
CA GLU A 796 -13.80 -51.29 64.70
C GLU A 796 -15.26 -51.08 64.17
N ASP A 797 -15.90 -51.98 63.39
CA ASP A 797 -15.66 -53.42 63.20
C ASP A 797 -16.15 -54.00 61.82
N VAL A 798 -15.88 -55.31 61.55
CA VAL A 798 -16.01 -55.98 60.21
C VAL A 798 -16.61 -57.41 60.29
N PRO A 799 -17.75 -57.72 59.63
CA PRO A 799 -17.76 -58.50 58.36
C PRO A 799 -18.88 -58.02 57.37
N ASP A 800 -19.04 -58.41 56.09
CA ASP A 800 -18.71 -59.58 55.21
C ASP A 800 -19.69 -60.78 55.28
N GLU A 801 -20.46 -61.03 54.20
CA GLU A 801 -20.65 -62.39 53.63
C GLU A 801 -21.39 -62.43 52.26
N ARG A 802 -21.23 -63.59 51.58
CA ARG A 802 -21.57 -63.95 50.18
C ARG A 802 -23.01 -64.55 50.07
N PRO A 803 -23.53 -65.18 48.96
CA PRO A 803 -22.87 -65.64 47.72
C PRO A 803 -23.63 -65.62 46.36
N SER A 804 -22.89 -66.02 45.31
CA SER A 804 -23.31 -66.48 43.96
C SER A 804 -23.71 -67.99 43.97
N PRO A 805 -23.86 -68.79 42.86
CA PRO A 805 -23.79 -68.55 41.38
C PRO A 805 -24.87 -69.31 40.53
N THR A 806 -24.61 -69.57 39.23
CA THR A 806 -25.22 -70.58 38.29
C THR A 806 -26.64 -70.31 37.69
N SER A 807 -27.05 -70.81 36.51
CA SER A 807 -26.35 -71.23 35.26
C SER A 807 -27.37 -71.50 34.10
N GLU A 808 -26.92 -71.36 32.85
CA GLU A 808 -27.41 -72.01 31.60
C GLU A 808 -28.78 -71.69 30.91
N HIS A 809 -28.64 -71.30 29.64
CA HIS A 809 -29.42 -71.65 28.43
C HIS A 809 -30.98 -71.68 28.40
N SER A 810 -31.59 -70.79 27.60
CA SER A 810 -32.19 -71.14 26.28
C SER A 810 -32.83 -69.93 25.55
N ARG A 811 -32.92 -70.02 24.20
CA ARG A 811 -33.69 -69.11 23.29
C ARG A 811 -35.21 -69.45 23.35
N PRO A 812 -36.17 -68.77 22.65
CA PRO A 812 -36.05 -67.67 21.66
C PRO A 812 -37.09 -66.52 21.79
N CYS A 813 -37.04 -65.59 20.82
CA CYS A 813 -38.07 -64.60 20.42
C CYS A 813 -38.37 -63.40 21.34
N SER A 814 -38.37 -62.24 20.67
CA SER A 814 -38.72 -60.90 21.15
C SER A 814 -40.21 -60.74 21.52
N PRO A 815 -40.55 -59.74 22.34
CA PRO A 815 -40.95 -58.45 21.73
C PRO A 815 -40.16 -57.24 22.26
N SER A 816 -40.14 -56.19 21.44
CA SER A 816 -39.36 -54.95 21.62
C SER A 816 -39.92 -54.03 22.71
N LEU A 817 -39.04 -53.59 23.62
CA LEU A 817 -39.22 -52.40 24.44
C LEU A 817 -38.54 -51.18 23.78
N PRO A 818 -39.01 -49.93 24.02
CA PRO A 818 -38.59 -48.77 23.24
C PRO A 818 -37.18 -48.30 23.60
N PRO A 819 -36.33 -47.92 22.62
CA PRO A 819 -35.02 -47.36 22.89
C PRO A 819 -35.13 -45.90 23.35
N THR A 820 -34.65 -45.67 24.57
CA THR A 820 -33.85 -44.51 25.02
C THR A 820 -33.86 -43.27 24.12
N CYS A 821 -34.42 -42.17 24.65
CA CYS A 821 -34.32 -40.83 24.08
C CYS A 821 -32.87 -40.30 24.13
N THR A 822 -32.06 -40.63 23.12
CA THR A 822 -30.89 -39.81 22.76
C THR A 822 -31.39 -38.52 22.13
N GLN A 823 -31.29 -37.40 22.86
CA GLN A 823 -31.60 -36.08 22.32
C GLN A 823 -30.75 -35.80 21.08
N THR A 824 -31.41 -35.64 19.95
CA THR A 824 -30.80 -35.40 18.65
C THR A 824 -30.09 -34.04 18.65
N ARG A 825 -28.80 -34.05 18.31
CA ARG A 825 -27.93 -32.88 18.27
C ARG A 825 -28.35 -31.93 17.14
N ALA A 826 -29.14 -30.90 17.44
CA ALA A 826 -29.49 -29.84 16.49
C ALA A 826 -28.26 -28.95 16.19
N SER A 827 -27.41 -29.39 15.26
CA SER A 827 -26.36 -28.54 14.69
C SER A 827 -26.92 -27.73 13.53
N GLY A 828 -26.90 -26.40 13.62
CA GLY A 828 -27.14 -25.46 12.50
C GLY A 828 -26.01 -25.45 11.46
N ARG A 829 -25.45 -26.64 11.18
CA ARG A 829 -24.33 -26.95 10.27
C ARG A 829 -24.82 -27.54 8.95
N LYS A 830 -26.00 -28.19 8.95
CA LYS A 830 -26.60 -28.73 7.73
C LYS A 830 -27.08 -27.57 6.86
N ARG A 831 -26.70 -27.56 5.59
CA ARG A 831 -27.25 -26.66 4.56
C ARG A 831 -28.66 -27.14 4.18
N LYS A 832 -29.60 -27.18 5.16
CA LYS A 832 -30.98 -27.67 5.04
C LYS A 832 -31.77 -26.89 3.97
N SER A 833 -32.91 -27.45 3.53
CA SER A 833 -33.86 -26.66 2.74
C SER A 833 -34.49 -25.60 3.62
N ARG A 834 -34.63 -24.37 3.11
CA ARG A 834 -35.30 -23.25 3.80
C ARG A 834 -36.81 -23.49 4.06
N GLU A 835 -37.34 -24.60 3.55
CA GLU A 835 -38.69 -25.11 3.79
C GLU A 835 -38.81 -25.87 5.13
N ASP A 836 -37.69 -26.40 5.66
CA ASP A 836 -37.68 -27.21 6.89
C ASP A 836 -37.73 -26.34 8.17
N ASP A 837 -37.22 -25.10 8.11
CA ASP A 837 -37.15 -24.18 9.27
C ASP A 837 -38.51 -23.60 9.69
N ILE A 838 -39.56 -23.78 8.88
CA ILE A 838 -40.92 -23.27 9.17
C ILE A 838 -41.66 -24.15 10.20
N PHE A 839 -41.16 -25.36 10.49
CA PHE A 839 -41.82 -26.33 11.38
C PHE A 839 -41.13 -26.59 12.73
N GLU A 840 -39.99 -25.97 13.04
CA GLU A 840 -39.29 -26.12 14.34
C GLU A 840 -39.64 -25.02 15.38
N TYR A 841 -40.76 -24.29 15.19
CA TYR A 841 -41.32 -23.36 16.19
C TYR A 841 -42.81 -23.63 16.48
N HIS A 842 -43.08 -24.75 17.15
CA HIS A 842 -44.29 -24.98 17.96
C HIS A 842 -43.98 -25.88 19.16
#